data_AF-A0A0Q4PA58-F1
#
_entry.id   AF-A0A0Q4PA58-F1
#
_cell.length_a   1.000
_cell.length_b   1.000
_cell.length_c   1.000
_cell.angle_alpha   90.00
_cell.angle_beta   90.00
_cell.angle_gamma   90.00
#
_symmetry.space_group_name_H-M   'P 1'
#
loop_
_entity.id
_entity.type
_entity.pdbx_description
1 polymer ?
#
loop_
_entity_poly.entity_id
_entity_poly.type
_entity_poly.pdbx_seq_one_letter_code
_entity_poly.pdbx_strand_id
1 'polypeptide(L)'
;MGEEPDMARNEQVLNSGWTLSCLGGPGATPGLPGTIRATVPGTVHTDLLAARLIPDPYLDLNEIAVDWVGKCDWRFEKTFNWTDDGSENVDLVFGGLDTFATVVLNGVTLGETANMNRTYRFAVRDHLRAGENHLAVTFESAWTRGEALDKIYEPRPNNYPGPANLMRKMACNFGWDWGPTLVTTGLWKGVTLQSWSTARLGAIRPEITLKGADGHVGIDAEIEGETSDLMLRVSVAGETVTLPAGFAELTIPSPQLWWPTGLGNQPLYDLAIELLAGDTVLDTWQRKIGFRSLRLDTTPDDEGTPFTFVINDVPVYICGANWIPDDCFLPRVTPERYAARIAEAKDANINMLRVWGGGIYETDAFYEECDRQGMLVWQDFLFACAAYPEEGDLPAEIEAEARDNIVRLMPHPSLVLWNGNNENIWGWFDWGWQEALDGRTWGLGYYLDLLPRLVAELDPTRPYWAGSPYSGSMDIHPNDPAHGCTHLWDVWNEIGYEHYADSVPRFCSEFGWQAPPTWATLIQSVHDNPLTPTSPGVWHHQKATIGNDKLLRGLKGHLPEPQNMDDWHFATQLNQARAITFGIEHMRSHRGRNMGAIVWQLNDCWPVNSWAAIDGYGRLKPLWYALRAVYHPHLLTIQPRGEGFSVIAVNERTLFWRGPVTIKRLRFDGTVLAEWTHWRLCADRLSAAELPIPADVATPSDKSNELLVATMHDSTAFYYFTEDIDLALPEPKFSLTVERADESWKVTVAAESFLKDICLFVDRLHPDAEIDDMLVTLLPGQGHVFMVRSLIELDAKTLSSVPVFRCANQLR
;
A
#
# COMPACT_ATOMS: atom_id res chain seq x y z
N MET A 1 13.99 47.84 21.72
CA MET A 1 12.92 47.02 22.30
C MET A 1 11.87 46.89 21.23
N GLY A 2 12.06 45.91 20.33
CA GLY A 2 11.03 45.48 19.39
C GLY A 2 10.45 44.22 19.99
N GLU A 3 9.17 44.24 20.29
CA GLU A 3 8.40 43.04 20.65
C GLU A 3 8.42 42.12 19.43
N GLU A 4 9.06 40.96 19.57
CA GLU A 4 8.84 39.85 18.67
C GLU A 4 7.37 39.40 18.81
N PRO A 5 6.71 38.98 17.72
CA PRO A 5 5.36 38.46 17.81
C PRO A 5 5.39 37.23 18.72
N ASP A 6 4.62 37.31 19.81
CA ASP A 6 4.42 36.21 20.76
C ASP A 6 3.92 35.00 19.95
N MET A 7 4.79 34.02 19.71
CA MET A 7 4.38 32.79 19.07
C MET A 7 3.49 32.05 20.06
N ALA A 8 2.30 31.62 19.63
CA ALA A 8 1.34 30.89 20.45
C ALA A 8 1.98 29.74 21.25
N ARG A 9 2.96 29.06 20.65
CA ARG A 9 3.81 28.06 21.29
C ARG A 9 5.25 28.21 20.82
N ASN A 10 6.23 28.15 21.72
CA ASN A 10 7.64 28.14 21.36
C ASN A 10 8.14 26.69 21.18
N GLU A 11 8.76 26.39 20.03
CA GLU A 11 9.26 25.05 19.72
C GLU A 11 10.74 25.08 19.35
N GLN A 12 11.52 24.26 20.06
CA GLN A 12 12.92 24.00 19.75
C GLN A 12 13.07 22.56 19.20
N VAL A 13 13.39 22.45 17.91
CA VAL A 13 13.66 21.17 17.26
C VAL A 13 15.02 20.60 17.67
N LEU A 14 15.04 19.36 18.16
CA LEU A 14 16.23 18.68 18.69
C LEU A 14 16.78 17.60 17.76
N ASN A 15 16.56 17.70 16.46
CA ASN A 15 16.89 16.65 15.47
C ASN A 15 18.39 16.54 15.10
N SER A 16 19.21 17.57 15.35
CA SER A 16 20.59 17.63 14.81
C SER A 16 21.68 17.42 15.87
N GLY A 17 22.77 16.72 15.56
CA GLY A 17 23.89 16.52 16.50
C GLY A 17 23.69 15.39 17.51
N TRP A 18 23.00 14.33 17.10
CA TRP A 18 22.89 13.10 17.90
C TRP A 18 24.10 12.20 17.65
N THR A 19 24.42 11.39 18.65
CA THR A 19 25.35 10.28 18.52
C THR A 19 24.70 9.01 19.05
N LEU A 20 25.10 7.85 18.53
CA LEU A 20 24.69 6.55 19.04
C LEU A 20 25.91 5.70 19.46
N SER A 21 25.67 4.78 20.38
CA SER A 21 26.63 3.76 20.82
C SER A 21 25.93 2.41 20.99
N CYS A 22 26.64 1.33 20.66
CA CYS A 22 26.17 -0.05 20.87
C CYS A 22 26.52 -0.45 22.32
N LEU A 23 25.52 -0.89 23.09
CA LEU A 23 25.72 -1.37 24.46
C LEU A 23 25.97 -2.88 24.53
N GLY A 24 25.88 -3.57 23.39
CA GLY A 24 26.05 -5.02 23.26
C GLY A 24 24.71 -5.77 23.30
N GLY A 25 24.78 -7.10 23.17
CA GLY A 25 23.61 -7.98 23.18
C GLY A 25 23.97 -9.43 22.85
N PRO A 26 23.01 -10.37 22.94
CA PRO A 26 23.24 -11.77 22.60
C PRO A 26 23.67 -11.94 21.13
N GLY A 27 24.68 -12.77 20.86
CA GLY A 27 25.15 -13.03 19.49
C GLY A 27 26.01 -11.90 18.86
N ALA A 28 26.51 -10.98 19.69
CA ALA A 28 27.35 -9.81 19.40
C ALA A 28 28.16 -9.82 18.09
N THR A 29 28.17 -8.70 17.36
CA THR A 29 29.29 -8.36 16.45
C THR A 29 29.87 -6.93 16.58
N PRO A 30 30.15 -6.37 17.78
CA PRO A 30 30.77 -5.07 17.85
C PRO A 30 32.31 -5.13 17.95
N GLY A 31 32.96 -4.63 16.90
CA GLY A 31 34.25 -3.93 16.92
C GLY A 31 34.05 -2.46 16.51
N LEU A 32 32.98 -1.84 17.02
CA LEU A 32 32.52 -0.51 16.61
C LEU A 32 33.24 0.62 17.37
N PRO A 33 33.31 1.83 16.81
CA PRO A 33 33.72 3.02 17.56
C PRO A 33 32.81 3.24 18.78
N GLY A 34 33.36 3.79 19.87
CA GLY A 34 32.58 4.08 21.08
C GLY A 34 31.49 5.14 20.88
N THR A 35 31.53 5.89 19.78
CA THR A 35 30.53 6.89 19.42
C THR A 35 30.41 6.96 17.90
N ILE A 36 29.18 6.92 17.40
CA ILE A 36 28.84 6.98 15.98
C ILE A 36 27.89 8.16 15.79
N ARG A 37 28.03 8.92 14.70
CA ARG A 37 27.10 10.01 14.40
C ARG A 37 25.72 9.42 14.10
N ALA A 38 24.67 10.01 14.66
CA ALA A 38 23.31 9.57 14.46
C ALA A 38 22.45 10.63 13.75
N THR A 39 21.50 10.16 12.96
CA THR A 39 20.51 10.97 12.24
C THR A 39 19.16 10.83 12.93
N VAL A 40 18.45 11.94 13.13
CA VAL A 40 17.10 11.95 13.71
C VAL A 40 16.23 12.89 12.86
N PRO A 41 15.07 12.43 12.35
CA PRO A 41 14.57 11.06 12.40
C PRO A 41 15.49 10.06 11.70
N GLY A 42 15.65 8.86 12.26
CA GLY A 42 16.59 7.87 11.73
C GLY A 42 16.55 6.54 12.48
N THR A 43 17.32 5.57 11.97
CA THR A 43 17.44 4.23 12.56
C THR A 43 18.89 3.78 12.62
N VAL A 44 19.20 2.86 13.54
CA VAL A 44 20.59 2.41 13.74
C VAL A 44 21.20 1.84 12.47
N HIS A 45 20.46 1.04 11.70
CA HIS A 45 20.95 0.46 10.45
C HIS A 45 21.40 1.55 9.46
N THR A 46 20.62 2.61 9.30
CA THR A 46 20.95 3.70 8.38
C THR A 46 22.18 4.49 8.83
N ASP A 47 22.34 4.69 10.14
CA ASP A 47 23.51 5.38 10.70
C ASP A 47 24.79 4.52 10.60
N LEU A 48 24.69 3.21 10.85
CA LEU A 48 25.79 2.26 10.64
C LEU A 48 26.20 2.19 9.17
N LEU A 49 25.23 2.20 8.24
CA LEU A 49 25.50 2.20 6.81
C LEU A 49 26.19 3.50 6.38
N ALA A 50 25.70 4.66 6.85
CA ALA A 50 26.32 5.96 6.58
C ALA A 50 27.76 6.04 7.11
N ALA A 51 28.02 5.40 8.25
CA ALA A 51 29.36 5.28 8.84
C ALA A 51 30.23 4.19 8.19
N ARG A 52 29.69 3.41 7.24
CA ARG A 52 30.35 2.27 6.57
C ARG A 52 30.81 1.18 7.56
N LEU A 53 30.02 0.97 8.61
CA LEU A 53 30.27 -0.03 9.66
C LEU A 53 29.54 -1.35 9.40
N ILE A 54 28.57 -1.36 8.50
CA ILE A 54 27.89 -2.55 7.98
C ILE A 54 27.88 -2.52 6.45
N PRO A 55 27.81 -3.70 5.78
CA PRO A 55 27.49 -3.74 4.37
C PRO A 55 26.03 -3.30 4.12
N ASP A 56 25.68 -2.99 2.88
CA ASP A 56 24.30 -2.69 2.51
C ASP A 56 23.43 -3.95 2.64
N PRO A 57 22.42 -3.96 3.52
CA PRO A 57 21.59 -5.15 3.76
C PRO A 57 20.74 -5.57 2.56
N TYR A 58 20.56 -4.71 1.56
CA TYR A 58 19.78 -5.01 0.36
C TYR A 58 20.58 -5.73 -0.73
N LEU A 59 21.86 -6.01 -0.49
CA LEU A 59 22.73 -6.67 -1.46
C LEU A 59 23.02 -8.12 -1.05
N ASP A 60 22.94 -9.02 -2.03
CA ASP A 60 23.36 -10.41 -1.95
C ASP A 60 22.77 -11.17 -0.74
N LEU A 61 23.60 -11.51 0.25
CA LEU A 61 23.22 -12.23 1.46
C LEU A 61 23.44 -11.37 2.72
N ASN A 62 23.59 -10.05 2.54
CA ASN A 62 24.03 -9.15 3.61
C ASN A 62 22.99 -9.00 4.73
N GLU A 63 21.72 -9.31 4.50
CA GLU A 63 20.71 -9.46 5.56
C GLU A 63 21.24 -10.32 6.72
N ILE A 64 21.86 -11.46 6.40
CA ILE A 64 22.44 -12.38 7.38
C ILE A 64 23.62 -11.75 8.12
N ALA A 65 24.43 -10.95 7.42
CA ALA A 65 25.62 -10.32 7.98
C ALA A 65 25.30 -9.20 8.98
N VAL A 66 24.09 -8.63 8.92
CA VAL A 66 23.67 -7.50 9.78
C VAL A 66 22.65 -7.88 10.83
N ASP A 67 22.20 -9.14 10.89
CA ASP A 67 21.21 -9.65 11.85
C ASP A 67 21.55 -9.32 13.33
N TRP A 68 22.85 -9.22 13.67
CA TRP A 68 23.31 -8.84 15.01
C TRP A 68 22.86 -7.44 15.45
N VAL A 69 22.57 -6.52 14.52
CA VAL A 69 22.22 -5.12 14.83
C VAL A 69 20.94 -5.07 15.66
N GLY A 70 19.92 -5.83 15.27
CA GLY A 70 18.63 -5.90 15.98
C GLY A 70 18.70 -6.62 17.32
N LYS A 71 19.78 -7.37 17.58
CA LYS A 71 20.00 -8.11 18.82
C LYS A 71 20.77 -7.31 19.87
N CYS A 72 21.26 -6.12 19.52
CA CYS A 72 22.00 -5.24 20.42
C CYS A 72 21.09 -4.16 21.02
N ASP A 73 21.44 -3.75 22.23
CA ASP A 73 20.92 -2.52 22.84
C ASP A 73 21.69 -1.32 22.30
N TRP A 74 21.00 -0.19 22.15
CA TRP A 74 21.53 1.01 21.53
C TRP A 74 21.23 2.25 22.37
N ARG A 75 22.20 3.14 22.50
CA ARG A 75 22.03 4.40 23.24
C ARG A 75 22.28 5.60 22.35
N PHE A 76 21.27 6.44 22.19
CA PHE A 76 21.34 7.74 21.52
C PHE A 76 21.58 8.84 22.56
N GLU A 77 22.49 9.76 22.27
CA GLU A 77 22.84 10.87 23.16
C GLU A 77 22.94 12.19 22.37
N LYS A 78 22.60 13.28 23.07
CA LYS A 78 22.71 14.64 22.58
C LYS A 78 22.95 15.60 23.74
N THR A 79 23.73 16.62 23.43
CA THR A 79 23.77 17.85 24.21
C THR A 79 23.03 18.97 23.47
N PHE A 80 22.22 19.76 24.19
CA PHE A 80 21.54 20.93 23.63
C PHE A 80 21.51 22.08 24.63
N ASN A 81 21.40 23.31 24.14
CA ASN A 81 21.25 24.49 24.99
C ASN A 81 19.76 24.83 25.16
N TRP A 82 19.38 25.18 26.39
CA TRP A 82 18.07 25.69 26.73
C TRP A 82 18.20 27.02 27.50
N THR A 83 17.30 27.94 27.21
CA THR A 83 17.16 29.20 27.94
C THR A 83 15.73 29.28 28.44
N ASP A 84 15.55 29.65 29.71
CA ASP A 84 14.22 29.87 30.27
C ASP A 84 13.59 31.08 29.56
N ASP A 85 12.54 30.84 28.79
CA ASP A 85 11.75 31.85 28.08
C ASP A 85 10.61 32.42 28.95
N GLY A 86 10.52 31.97 30.21
CA GLY A 86 9.49 32.39 31.15
C GLY A 86 8.21 31.57 31.08
N SER A 87 8.12 30.58 30.19
CA SER A 87 6.93 29.72 30.07
C SER A 87 6.69 28.89 31.33
N GLU A 88 5.42 28.64 31.65
CA GLU A 88 5.00 27.86 32.82
C GLU A 88 5.26 26.37 32.65
N ASN A 89 5.17 25.86 31.43
CA ASN A 89 5.34 24.45 31.09
C ASN A 89 6.34 24.29 29.96
N VAL A 90 7.14 23.22 30.03
CA VAL A 90 8.07 22.82 28.98
C VAL A 90 8.02 21.31 28.85
N ASP A 91 7.67 20.83 27.66
CA ASP A 91 7.53 19.42 27.35
C ASP A 91 8.61 18.95 26.39
N LEU A 92 9.22 17.81 26.67
CA LEU A 92 10.03 17.06 25.72
C LEU A 92 9.12 16.06 25.00
N VAL A 93 9.06 16.17 23.67
CA VAL A 93 8.16 15.39 22.84
C VAL A 93 8.94 14.55 21.84
N PHE A 94 8.64 13.26 21.80
CA PHE A 94 9.12 12.32 20.81
C PHE A 94 7.96 11.93 19.92
N GLY A 95 8.05 12.22 18.62
CA GLY A 95 7.01 11.85 17.66
C GLY A 95 6.89 10.33 17.44
N GLY A 96 7.88 9.55 17.85
CA GLY A 96 7.92 8.10 17.69
C GLY A 96 9.27 7.51 18.12
N LEU A 97 9.21 6.47 18.94
CA LEU A 97 10.35 5.74 19.50
C LEU A 97 10.21 4.27 19.14
N ASP A 98 11.14 3.70 18.39
CA ASP A 98 11.10 2.29 17.96
C ASP A 98 12.08 1.45 18.80
N THR A 99 11.69 0.67 19.81
CA THR A 99 10.37 0.62 20.46
C THR A 99 10.51 0.75 21.97
N PHE A 100 11.33 -0.11 22.58
CA PHE A 100 11.48 -0.18 24.04
C PHE A 100 12.57 0.79 24.51
N ALA A 101 12.19 2.04 24.80
CA ALA A 101 13.14 3.08 25.11
C ALA A 101 13.02 3.59 26.56
N THR A 102 14.16 3.77 27.24
CA THR A 102 14.28 4.53 28.49
C THR A 102 14.84 5.92 28.18
N VAL A 103 14.11 6.96 28.58
CA VAL A 103 14.47 8.37 28.33
C VAL A 103 15.05 9.00 29.60
N VAL A 104 16.23 9.62 29.49
CA VAL A 104 16.95 10.25 30.60
C VAL A 104 17.39 11.66 30.23
N LEU A 105 16.97 12.65 31.02
CA LEU A 105 17.39 14.05 30.88
C LEU A 105 18.20 14.47 32.12
N ASN A 106 19.42 14.97 31.92
CA ASN A 106 20.29 15.49 32.98
C ASN A 106 20.52 14.51 34.16
N GLY A 107 20.46 13.20 33.88
CA GLY A 107 20.59 12.13 34.87
C GLY A 107 19.29 11.69 35.54
N VAL A 108 18.15 12.29 35.18
CA VAL A 108 16.81 11.93 35.67
C VAL A 108 16.11 11.09 34.61
N THR A 109 15.65 9.89 34.98
CA THR A 109 14.80 9.06 34.13
C THR A 109 13.41 9.70 34.04
N LEU A 110 13.01 10.08 32.82
CA LEU A 110 11.69 10.66 32.55
C LEU A 110 10.61 9.59 32.39
N GLY A 111 10.96 8.45 31.79
CA GLY A 111 10.05 7.33 31.62
C GLY A 111 10.59 6.25 30.69
N GLU A 112 9.76 5.21 30.52
CA GLU A 112 9.99 4.08 29.64
C GLU A 112 8.85 3.99 28.62
N THR A 113 9.14 3.40 27.46
CA THR A 113 8.21 3.30 26.33
C THR A 113 8.16 1.86 25.80
N ALA A 114 7.05 1.49 25.15
CA ALA A 114 6.81 0.12 24.69
C ALA A 114 6.05 0.05 23.36
N ASN A 115 5.85 1.18 22.68
CA ASN A 115 5.02 1.25 21.49
C ASN A 115 5.60 2.21 20.44
N MET A 116 5.93 1.67 19.26
CA MET A 116 6.49 2.40 18.13
C MET A 116 5.54 3.46 17.56
N ASN A 117 4.24 3.25 17.70
CA ASN A 117 3.18 3.94 16.99
C ASN A 117 2.57 5.12 17.76
N ARG A 118 3.18 5.49 18.89
CA ARG A 118 2.70 6.53 19.80
C ARG A 118 3.59 7.75 19.83
N THR A 119 2.99 8.89 20.20
CA THR A 119 3.73 10.10 20.56
C THR A 119 3.94 10.12 22.07
N TYR A 120 5.17 10.40 22.51
CA TYR A 120 5.51 10.47 23.93
C TYR A 120 5.83 11.89 24.34
N ARG A 121 5.22 12.36 25.43
CA ARG A 121 5.37 13.70 25.99
C ARG A 121 5.77 13.62 27.45
N PHE A 122 6.84 14.32 27.82
CA PHE A 122 7.33 14.39 29.20
C PHE A 122 7.42 15.85 29.63
N ALA A 123 6.80 16.20 30.76
CA ALA A 123 7.02 17.49 31.39
C ALA A 123 8.45 17.56 31.94
N VAL A 124 9.26 18.51 31.46
CA VAL A 124 10.70 18.55 31.74
C VAL A 124 11.19 19.88 32.31
N ARG A 125 10.33 20.87 32.48
CA ARG A 125 10.70 22.20 32.98
C ARG A 125 11.59 22.14 34.22
N ASP A 126 11.20 21.34 35.22
CA ASP A 126 11.92 21.21 36.50
C ASP A 126 13.22 20.37 36.40
N HIS A 127 13.47 19.76 35.25
CA HIS A 127 14.64 18.93 34.98
C HIS A 127 15.65 19.61 34.04
N LEU A 128 15.27 20.73 33.42
CA LEU A 128 16.13 21.53 32.56
C LEU A 128 17.08 22.41 33.37
N ARG A 129 18.22 22.72 32.76
CA ARG A 129 19.25 23.61 33.29
C ARG A 129 19.45 24.76 32.31
N ALA A 130 19.60 25.98 32.81
CA ALA A 130 19.98 27.10 31.95
C ALA A 130 21.34 26.81 31.28
N GLY A 131 21.40 26.98 29.97
CA GLY A 131 22.55 26.56 29.16
C GLY A 131 22.47 25.09 28.77
N GLU A 132 23.56 24.37 29.01
CA GLU A 132 23.76 23.02 28.47
C GLU A 132 22.92 21.95 29.20
N ASN A 133 22.25 21.08 28.42
CA ASN A 133 21.45 19.95 28.86
C ASN A 133 21.87 18.68 28.14
N HIS A 134 21.82 17.55 28.83
CA HIS A 134 22.18 16.24 28.29
C HIS A 134 20.97 15.31 28.23
N LEU A 135 20.62 14.85 27.02
CA LEU A 135 19.54 13.90 26.77
C LEU A 135 20.13 12.57 26.30
N ALA A 136 19.66 11.48 26.90
CA ALA A 136 19.97 10.12 26.48
C ALA A 136 18.69 9.30 26.30
N VAL A 137 18.65 8.48 25.26
CA VAL A 137 17.58 7.53 24.98
C VAL A 137 18.23 6.17 24.76
N THR A 138 17.92 5.20 25.62
CA THR A 138 18.46 3.84 25.53
C THR A 138 17.37 2.90 25.06
N PHE A 139 17.60 2.20 23.95
CA PHE A 139 16.71 1.21 23.38
C PHE A 139 17.17 -0.19 23.73
N GLU A 140 16.26 -0.97 24.34
CA GLU A 140 16.43 -2.41 24.51
C GLU A 140 16.12 -3.12 23.18
N SER A 141 16.91 -4.13 22.85
CA SER A 141 16.69 -5.05 21.74
C SER A 141 15.26 -5.63 21.76
N ALA A 142 14.54 -5.47 20.65
CA ALA A 142 13.20 -6.04 20.51
C ALA A 142 13.21 -7.58 20.58
N TRP A 143 14.31 -8.23 20.18
CA TRP A 143 14.48 -9.67 20.37
C TRP A 143 14.58 -10.04 21.85
N THR A 144 15.42 -9.32 22.61
CA THR A 144 15.60 -9.56 24.05
C THR A 144 14.30 -9.34 24.81
N ARG A 145 13.59 -8.25 24.50
CA ARG A 145 12.29 -7.99 25.09
C ARG A 145 11.28 -9.07 24.71
N GLY A 146 11.23 -9.47 23.45
CA GLY A 146 10.32 -10.51 22.96
C GLY A 146 10.53 -11.86 23.65
N GLU A 147 11.79 -12.30 23.85
CA GLU A 147 12.09 -13.51 24.62
C GLU A 147 11.61 -13.45 26.07
N ALA A 148 11.55 -12.25 26.67
CA ALA A 148 10.99 -12.05 27.99
C ALA A 148 9.45 -12.12 27.95
N LEU A 149 8.82 -11.53 26.94
CA LEU A 149 7.37 -11.54 26.75
C LEU A 149 6.83 -12.94 26.39
N ASP A 150 7.56 -13.74 25.62
CA ASP A 150 7.21 -15.14 25.31
C ASP A 150 7.04 -15.99 26.59
N LYS A 151 7.84 -15.70 27.63
CA LYS A 151 7.74 -16.39 28.93
C LYS A 151 6.53 -15.94 29.76
N ILE A 152 5.98 -14.76 29.45
CA ILE A 152 4.83 -14.17 30.15
C ILE A 152 3.53 -14.60 29.47
N TYR A 153 3.46 -14.47 28.15
CA TYR A 153 2.24 -14.71 27.36
C TYR A 153 2.10 -16.14 26.83
N GLU A 154 3.16 -16.95 26.99
CA GLU A 154 3.34 -18.26 26.38
C GLU A 154 3.33 -18.23 24.84
N PRO A 155 3.92 -19.23 24.16
CA PRO A 155 3.87 -19.30 22.71
C PRO A 155 2.44 -19.35 22.17
N ARG A 156 2.17 -18.53 21.15
CA ARG A 156 0.89 -18.39 20.45
C ARG A 156 1.10 -18.54 18.94
N PRO A 157 0.07 -18.92 18.18
CA PRO A 157 0.17 -19.00 16.73
C PRO A 157 0.67 -17.69 16.11
N ASN A 158 1.70 -17.79 15.28
CA ASN A 158 2.28 -16.70 14.52
C ASN A 158 2.88 -17.29 13.25
N ASN A 159 2.44 -16.82 12.09
CA ASN A 159 2.86 -17.37 10.80
C ASN A 159 4.25 -16.89 10.38
N TYR A 160 4.77 -15.82 10.97
CA TYR A 160 6.01 -15.17 10.56
C TYR A 160 7.04 -15.12 11.69
N PRO A 161 8.34 -14.96 11.36
CA PRO A 161 9.38 -14.99 12.38
C PRO A 161 9.25 -13.88 13.41
N GLY A 162 9.74 -14.17 14.61
CA GLY A 162 9.91 -13.19 15.67
C GLY A 162 8.66 -12.89 16.50
N PRO A 163 8.83 -12.16 17.61
CA PRO A 163 7.80 -11.96 18.64
C PRO A 163 6.90 -10.75 18.36
N ALA A 164 6.66 -10.41 17.08
CA ALA A 164 5.94 -9.19 16.70
C ALA A 164 4.55 -9.09 17.31
N ASN A 165 3.84 -10.21 17.45
CA ASN A 165 2.50 -10.31 18.02
C ASN A 165 2.43 -10.01 19.53
N LEU A 166 3.57 -9.97 20.22
CA LEU A 166 3.64 -9.72 21.66
C LEU A 166 3.91 -8.25 22.01
N MET A 167 4.12 -7.40 21.00
CA MET A 167 4.53 -6.01 21.17
C MET A 167 3.92 -5.09 20.11
N ARG A 168 4.09 -3.78 20.28
CA ARG A 168 3.62 -2.78 19.33
C ARG A 168 4.79 -2.18 18.55
N LYS A 169 5.22 -2.93 17.52
CA LYS A 169 6.32 -2.60 16.58
C LYS A 169 5.90 -3.05 15.18
N MET A 170 6.41 -2.41 14.13
CA MET A 170 6.20 -2.83 12.74
C MET A 170 6.50 -4.32 12.57
N ALA A 171 5.47 -5.13 12.29
CA ALA A 171 5.56 -6.59 12.37
C ALA A 171 6.49 -7.15 11.27
N CYS A 172 6.38 -6.64 10.05
CA CYS A 172 7.23 -7.07 8.93
C CYS A 172 8.71 -6.70 9.11
N ASN A 173 9.09 -5.96 10.16
CA ASN A 173 10.49 -5.70 10.48
C ASN A 173 11.23 -6.97 10.96
N PHE A 174 10.49 -7.97 11.45
CA PHE A 174 10.98 -9.30 11.80
C PHE A 174 11.03 -10.27 10.61
N GLY A 175 10.77 -9.79 9.39
CA GLY A 175 10.66 -10.61 8.19
C GLY A 175 9.21 -10.92 7.82
N TRP A 176 8.97 -11.08 6.52
CA TRP A 176 7.69 -11.48 5.96
C TRP A 176 7.93 -12.30 4.68
N ASP A 177 6.91 -12.89 4.07
CA ASP A 177 7.05 -13.67 2.82
C ASP A 177 7.40 -12.82 1.57
N TRP A 178 7.56 -11.51 1.73
CA TRP A 178 8.11 -10.58 0.73
C TRP A 178 9.22 -9.69 1.31
N GLY A 179 9.52 -9.75 2.61
CA GLY A 179 10.36 -8.75 3.31
C GLY A 179 11.52 -9.39 4.08
N PRO A 180 12.64 -8.67 4.28
CA PRO A 180 13.78 -9.19 5.01
C PRO A 180 13.60 -9.03 6.53
N THR A 181 14.39 -9.78 7.29
CA THR A 181 14.52 -9.64 8.74
C THR A 181 15.57 -8.57 9.06
N LEU A 182 15.14 -7.31 9.13
CA LEU A 182 16.00 -6.15 9.42
C LEU A 182 15.50 -5.40 10.66
N VAL A 183 15.44 -6.10 11.80
CA VAL A 183 14.87 -5.60 13.06
C VAL A 183 15.67 -4.39 13.55
N THR A 184 15.16 -3.19 13.29
CA THR A 184 15.83 -1.94 13.61
C THR A 184 15.30 -1.32 14.90
N THR A 185 15.96 -0.27 15.38
CA THR A 185 15.51 0.61 16.46
C THR A 185 15.93 2.05 16.14
N GLY A 186 15.32 3.03 16.83
CA GLY A 186 15.76 4.41 16.77
C GLY A 186 14.69 5.44 17.07
N LEU A 187 15.13 6.70 17.00
CA LEU A 187 14.27 7.89 17.02
C LEU A 187 13.69 8.05 15.60
N TRP A 188 12.72 7.21 15.26
CA TRP A 188 12.21 7.11 13.89
C TRP A 188 11.33 8.29 13.45
N LYS A 189 10.93 9.15 14.40
CA LYS A 189 10.29 10.46 14.20
C LYS A 189 11.02 11.54 14.99
N GLY A 190 10.66 12.80 14.76
CA GLY A 190 11.36 13.97 15.29
C GLY A 190 11.26 14.13 16.82
N VAL A 191 12.17 14.94 17.38
CA VAL A 191 12.23 15.29 18.81
C VAL A 191 12.16 16.80 18.96
N THR A 192 11.28 17.28 19.83
CA THR A 192 11.02 18.71 20.02
C THR A 192 10.90 19.05 21.50
N LEU A 193 11.41 20.21 21.89
CA LEU A 193 11.12 20.83 23.18
C LEU A 193 10.05 21.91 22.96
N GLN A 194 8.94 21.82 23.67
CA GLN A 194 7.75 22.64 23.44
C GLN A 194 7.39 23.40 24.71
N SER A 195 7.57 24.72 24.70
CA SER A 195 7.20 25.61 25.81
C SER A 195 5.80 26.19 25.60
N TRP A 196 5.01 26.27 26.68
CA TRP A 196 3.66 26.84 26.67
C TRP A 196 3.24 27.34 28.06
N SER A 197 2.25 28.22 28.11
CA SER A 197 1.71 28.81 29.34
C SER A 197 0.19 28.84 29.29
N THR A 198 -0.46 28.87 30.46
CA THR A 198 -1.92 28.87 30.62
C THR A 198 -2.59 27.57 30.13
N ALA A 199 -2.67 27.35 28.82
CA ALA A 199 -3.29 26.18 28.23
C ALA A 199 -2.78 25.90 26.81
N ARG A 200 -2.98 24.66 26.34
CA ARG A 200 -2.69 24.24 24.96
C ARG A 200 -3.78 23.34 24.40
N LEU A 201 -3.78 23.18 23.08
CA LEU A 201 -4.62 22.20 22.40
C LEU A 201 -4.04 20.78 22.63
N GLY A 202 -4.92 19.86 23.03
CA GLY A 202 -4.69 18.43 23.14
C GLY A 202 -5.15 17.70 21.88
N ALA A 203 -5.93 16.63 22.03
CA ALA A 203 -6.60 15.95 20.92
C ALA A 203 -7.65 16.86 20.27
N ILE A 204 -7.62 16.96 18.93
CA ILE A 204 -8.59 17.72 18.14
C ILE A 204 -9.33 16.76 17.21
N ARG A 205 -10.65 16.71 17.33
CA ARG A 205 -11.52 15.82 16.57
C ARG A 205 -12.45 16.62 15.66
N PRO A 206 -12.07 16.81 14.39
CA PRO A 206 -12.92 17.46 13.40
C PRO A 206 -13.84 16.45 12.72
N GLU A 207 -15.13 16.49 13.02
CA GLU A 207 -16.17 15.74 12.34
C GLU A 207 -16.65 16.51 11.10
N ILE A 208 -16.25 16.04 9.92
CA ILE A 208 -16.54 16.69 8.64
C ILE A 208 -17.58 15.87 7.87
N THR A 209 -18.80 16.39 7.76
CA THR A 209 -19.94 15.68 7.17
C THR A 209 -20.82 16.59 6.31
N LEU A 210 -21.92 16.06 5.78
CA LEU A 210 -22.95 16.81 5.05
C LEU A 210 -24.29 16.75 5.80
N LYS A 211 -24.98 17.89 5.88
CA LYS A 211 -26.38 18.00 6.34
C LYS A 211 -27.22 18.51 5.16
N GLY A 212 -27.76 17.59 4.36
CA GLY A 212 -28.39 17.95 3.10
C GLY A 212 -27.35 18.43 2.08
N ALA A 213 -27.53 19.64 1.54
CA ALA A 213 -26.56 20.24 0.61
C ALA A 213 -25.40 20.97 1.31
N ASP A 214 -25.52 21.25 2.61
CA ASP A 214 -24.55 22.06 3.35
C ASP A 214 -23.50 21.18 4.05
N GLY A 215 -22.28 21.69 4.12
CA GLY A 215 -21.20 21.10 4.89
C GLY A 215 -21.38 21.36 6.37
N HIS A 216 -21.12 20.36 7.19
CA HIS A 216 -21.13 20.47 8.64
C HIS A 216 -19.73 20.17 9.18
N VAL A 217 -19.24 21.08 10.02
CA VAL A 217 -17.95 20.98 10.71
C VAL A 217 -18.22 21.00 12.21
N GLY A 218 -18.09 19.86 12.86
CA GLY A 218 -18.11 19.74 14.32
C GLY A 218 -16.67 19.61 14.84
N ILE A 219 -16.31 20.38 15.85
CA ILE A 219 -14.98 20.35 16.48
C ILE A 219 -15.16 20.00 17.94
N ASP A 220 -14.61 18.88 18.36
CA ASP A 220 -14.34 18.57 19.77
C ASP A 220 -12.84 18.72 20.02
N ALA A 221 -12.48 19.62 20.93
CA ALA A 221 -11.12 19.98 21.25
C ALA A 221 -10.83 19.76 22.73
N GLU A 222 -9.92 18.84 23.01
CA GLU A 222 -9.35 18.68 24.34
C GLU A 222 -8.41 19.85 24.64
N ILE A 223 -8.54 20.42 25.83
CA ILE A 223 -7.70 21.52 26.31
C ILE A 223 -6.93 21.05 27.53
N GLU A 224 -5.61 21.21 27.49
CA GLU A 224 -4.72 20.89 28.60
C GLU A 224 -4.25 22.18 29.28
N GLY A 225 -4.35 22.27 30.61
CA GLY A 225 -3.99 23.45 31.39
C GLY A 225 -5.18 24.09 32.10
N GLU A 226 -5.15 25.42 32.27
CA GLU A 226 -6.27 26.19 32.82
C GLU A 226 -7.36 26.36 31.75
N THR A 227 -8.60 25.96 32.05
CA THR A 227 -9.70 25.97 31.07
C THR A 227 -10.67 27.13 31.25
N SER A 228 -10.48 27.97 32.28
CA SER A 228 -11.34 29.12 32.58
C SER A 228 -11.23 30.18 31.47
N ASP A 229 -12.38 30.70 31.03
CA ASP A 229 -12.49 31.88 30.16
C ASP A 229 -11.71 31.78 28.83
N LEU A 230 -11.44 30.55 28.35
CA LEU A 230 -10.82 30.30 27.07
C LEU A 230 -11.85 30.20 25.93
N MET A 231 -11.45 30.66 24.76
CA MET A 231 -12.28 30.62 23.54
C MET A 231 -11.58 29.82 22.44
N LEU A 232 -12.35 29.10 21.63
CA LEU A 232 -11.90 28.51 20.37
C LEU A 232 -12.41 29.36 19.21
N ARG A 233 -11.48 29.86 18.40
CA ARG A 233 -11.80 30.46 17.10
C ARG A 233 -11.58 29.42 16.01
N VAL A 234 -12.66 29.06 15.31
CA VAL A 234 -12.64 28.08 14.22
C VAL A 234 -12.95 28.79 12.92
N SER A 235 -12.10 28.62 11.91
CA SER A 235 -12.26 29.20 10.59
C SER A 235 -12.11 28.17 9.49
N VAL A 236 -13.05 28.13 8.54
CA VAL A 236 -13.00 27.25 7.37
C VAL A 236 -13.87 27.81 6.25
N ALA A 237 -13.39 27.72 5.00
CA ALA A 237 -14.10 28.19 3.81
C ALA A 237 -14.56 29.67 3.86
N GLY A 238 -13.88 30.52 4.63
CA GLY A 238 -14.22 31.94 4.80
C GLY A 238 -15.25 32.23 5.90
N GLU A 239 -15.81 31.19 6.52
CA GLU A 239 -16.68 31.29 7.70
C GLU A 239 -15.84 31.19 8.97
N THR A 240 -16.19 31.95 10.01
CA THR A 240 -15.49 31.95 11.31
C THR A 240 -16.48 32.04 12.47
N VAL A 241 -16.28 31.21 13.49
CA VAL A 241 -16.96 31.31 14.79
C VAL A 241 -15.95 31.43 15.92
N THR A 242 -16.36 32.05 17.03
CA THR A 242 -15.60 32.08 18.27
C THR A 242 -16.54 31.71 19.41
N LEU A 243 -16.25 30.58 20.07
CA LEU A 243 -17.10 29.96 21.09
C LEU A 243 -16.26 29.59 22.31
N PRO A 244 -16.86 29.36 23.49
CA PRO A 244 -16.13 28.81 24.64
C PRO A 244 -15.36 27.54 24.25
N ALA A 245 -14.17 27.36 24.81
CA ALA A 245 -13.32 26.22 24.46
C ALA A 245 -13.98 24.88 24.81
N GLY A 246 -13.61 23.83 24.08
CA GLY A 246 -14.17 22.48 24.18
C GLY A 246 -14.91 22.06 22.91
N PHE A 247 -16.02 22.74 22.58
CA PHE A 247 -16.84 22.38 21.41
C PHE A 247 -17.18 23.57 20.53
N ALA A 248 -17.06 23.40 19.22
CA ALA A 248 -17.51 24.37 18.23
C ALA A 248 -18.20 23.69 17.05
N GLU A 249 -19.19 24.36 16.47
CA GLU A 249 -19.90 23.89 15.28
C GLU A 249 -19.99 25.03 14.25
N LEU A 250 -19.77 24.68 12.98
CA LEU A 250 -19.91 25.58 11.84
C LEU A 250 -20.67 24.88 10.70
N THR A 251 -21.46 25.65 9.96
CA THR A 251 -22.13 25.20 8.74
C THR A 251 -21.56 25.96 7.56
N ILE A 252 -21.14 25.22 6.53
CA ILE A 252 -20.64 25.77 5.27
C ILE A 252 -21.73 25.63 4.21
N PRO A 253 -22.29 26.72 3.69
CA PRO A 253 -23.33 26.64 2.67
C PRO A 253 -22.80 26.02 1.38
N SER A 254 -23.40 24.91 0.95
CA SER A 254 -23.16 24.27 -0.35
C SER A 254 -21.67 24.17 -0.76
N PRO A 255 -20.78 23.52 0.02
CA PRO A 255 -19.37 23.39 -0.32
C PRO A 255 -19.20 22.53 -1.58
N GLN A 256 -18.11 22.76 -2.31
CA GLN A 256 -17.67 21.79 -3.31
C GLN A 256 -17.26 20.49 -2.62
N LEU A 257 -17.79 19.36 -3.10
CA LEU A 257 -17.54 18.04 -2.54
C LEU A 257 -16.21 17.45 -3.00
N TRP A 258 -15.52 16.77 -2.09
CA TRP A 258 -14.36 15.94 -2.38
C TRP A 258 -14.80 14.64 -3.07
N TRP A 259 -14.19 14.31 -4.20
CA TRP A 259 -14.44 13.07 -4.94
C TRP A 259 -13.17 12.23 -5.06
N PRO A 260 -13.29 10.88 -5.05
CA PRO A 260 -12.17 10.02 -5.43
C PRO A 260 -11.75 10.24 -6.88
N THR A 261 -10.53 9.84 -7.20
CA THR A 261 -9.95 9.90 -8.53
C THR A 261 -10.89 9.25 -9.57
N GLY A 262 -11.03 9.90 -10.72
CA GLY A 262 -11.90 9.44 -11.81
C GLY A 262 -13.37 9.88 -11.74
N LEU A 263 -13.86 10.34 -10.58
CA LEU A 263 -15.28 10.74 -10.39
C LEU A 263 -15.50 12.25 -10.20
N GLY A 264 -14.45 13.03 -9.94
CA GLY A 264 -14.54 14.48 -9.79
C GLY A 264 -13.23 15.11 -9.34
N ASN A 265 -13.31 16.36 -8.89
CA ASN A 265 -12.18 17.09 -8.30
C ASN A 265 -12.09 16.82 -6.79
N GLN A 266 -10.96 17.18 -6.19
CA GLN A 266 -10.62 16.99 -4.78
C GLN A 266 -10.51 18.35 -4.05
N PRO A 267 -11.59 19.17 -3.92
CA PRO A 267 -11.54 20.40 -3.14
C PRO A 267 -11.16 20.10 -1.69
N LEU A 268 -10.12 20.78 -1.21
CA LEU A 268 -9.65 20.74 0.16
C LEU A 268 -9.71 22.15 0.76
N TYR A 269 -10.25 22.26 1.97
CA TYR A 269 -10.42 23.51 2.70
C TYR A 269 -9.46 23.55 3.88
N ASP A 270 -8.85 24.71 4.13
CA ASP A 270 -8.04 24.92 5.33
C ASP A 270 -8.98 25.13 6.53
N LEU A 271 -8.94 24.19 7.47
CA LEU A 271 -9.57 24.30 8.78
C LEU A 271 -8.51 24.80 9.77
N ALA A 272 -8.70 26.00 10.28
CA ALA A 272 -7.83 26.62 11.29
C ALA A 272 -8.58 26.77 12.62
N ILE A 273 -7.91 26.37 13.70
CA ILE A 273 -8.41 26.42 15.07
C ILE A 273 -7.38 27.17 15.92
N GLU A 274 -7.82 28.20 16.62
CA GLU A 274 -6.99 28.97 17.55
C GLU A 274 -7.59 28.87 18.96
N LEU A 275 -6.77 28.53 19.95
CA LEU A 275 -7.12 28.63 21.37
C LEU A 275 -6.77 30.04 21.86
N LEU A 276 -7.71 30.72 22.50
CA LEU A 276 -7.58 32.13 22.88
C LEU A 276 -7.80 32.34 24.38
N ALA A 277 -6.98 33.20 24.99
CA ALA A 277 -7.27 33.85 26.26
C ALA A 277 -7.47 35.35 26.01
N GLY A 278 -8.72 35.81 26.01
CA GLY A 278 -9.07 37.14 25.52
C GLY A 278 -8.72 37.28 24.03
N ASP A 279 -7.81 38.20 23.70
CA ASP A 279 -7.34 38.44 22.33
C ASP A 279 -6.00 37.74 22.02
N THR A 280 -5.38 37.08 23.00
CA THR A 280 -4.09 36.39 22.86
C THR A 280 -4.29 34.97 22.38
N VAL A 281 -3.56 34.55 21.34
CA VAL A 281 -3.53 33.17 20.84
C VAL A 281 -2.56 32.35 21.70
N LEU A 282 -3.08 31.31 22.34
CA LEU A 282 -2.32 30.37 23.18
C LEU A 282 -1.84 29.15 22.42
N ASP A 283 -2.57 28.68 21.41
CA ASP A 283 -2.15 27.56 20.59
C ASP A 283 -2.94 27.53 19.28
N THR A 284 -2.42 26.84 18.27
CA THR A 284 -3.04 26.74 16.96
C THR A 284 -3.00 25.32 16.42
N TRP A 285 -4.08 24.91 15.76
CA TRP A 285 -4.16 23.67 15.02
C TRP A 285 -4.71 23.95 13.62
N GLN A 286 -4.10 23.34 12.60
CA GLN A 286 -4.52 23.50 11.22
C GLN A 286 -4.41 22.18 10.46
N ARG A 287 -5.44 21.85 9.67
CA ARG A 287 -5.43 20.75 8.70
C ARG A 287 -6.28 21.07 7.48
N LYS A 288 -5.98 20.38 6.38
CA LYS A 288 -6.86 20.35 5.21
C LYS A 288 -7.98 19.33 5.43
N ILE A 289 -9.20 19.69 5.05
CA ILE A 289 -10.38 18.82 5.13
C ILE A 289 -11.12 18.78 3.79
N GLY A 290 -11.91 17.73 3.56
CA GLY A 290 -12.78 17.60 2.39
C GLY A 290 -14.20 17.20 2.79
N PHE A 291 -15.21 17.82 2.17
CA PHE A 291 -16.62 17.48 2.42
C PHE A 291 -17.07 16.35 1.49
N ARG A 292 -17.56 15.24 2.05
CA ARG A 292 -18.18 14.15 1.29
C ARG A 292 -19.12 13.32 2.18
N SER A 293 -20.10 12.65 1.60
CA SER A 293 -20.81 11.57 2.30
C SER A 293 -20.13 10.23 2.07
N LEU A 294 -20.18 9.34 3.06
CA LEU A 294 -19.58 8.02 3.03
C LEU A 294 -20.48 7.02 3.75
N ARG A 295 -20.68 5.85 3.13
CA ARG A 295 -21.17 4.65 3.80
C ARG A 295 -20.59 3.40 3.15
N LEU A 296 -20.44 2.34 3.92
CA LEU A 296 -20.21 0.99 3.43
C LEU A 296 -21.56 0.25 3.41
N ASP A 297 -22.01 -0.16 2.24
CA ASP A 297 -23.24 -0.94 2.09
C ASP A 297 -22.96 -2.43 2.30
N THR A 298 -23.57 -2.97 3.35
CA THR A 298 -23.56 -4.39 3.72
C THR A 298 -24.97 -4.94 3.89
N THR A 299 -25.97 -4.25 3.36
CA THR A 299 -27.38 -4.64 3.47
C THR A 299 -27.62 -5.97 2.74
N PRO A 300 -28.13 -7.03 3.42
CA PRO A 300 -28.33 -8.32 2.77
C PRO A 300 -29.21 -8.25 1.51
N ASP A 301 -28.87 -9.07 0.51
CA ASP A 301 -29.61 -9.26 -0.73
C ASP A 301 -29.73 -10.76 -1.08
N ASP A 302 -30.27 -11.06 -2.27
CA ASP A 302 -30.49 -12.44 -2.74
C ASP A 302 -29.18 -13.22 -2.97
N GLU A 303 -28.02 -12.53 -2.98
CA GLU A 303 -26.69 -13.11 -3.22
C GLU A 303 -25.79 -13.08 -1.98
N GLY A 304 -26.33 -12.76 -0.80
CA GLY A 304 -25.60 -12.72 0.49
C GLY A 304 -25.53 -11.31 1.07
N THR A 305 -24.34 -10.84 1.45
CA THR A 305 -24.12 -9.46 1.95
C THR A 305 -23.08 -8.73 1.11
N PRO A 306 -23.45 -7.66 0.39
CA PRO A 306 -22.52 -6.83 -0.36
C PRO A 306 -21.40 -6.25 0.51
N PHE A 307 -20.37 -5.75 -0.16
CA PHE A 307 -19.35 -4.89 0.44
C PHE A 307 -19.06 -3.76 -0.53
N THR A 308 -19.88 -2.72 -0.49
CA THR A 308 -19.86 -1.64 -1.49
C THR A 308 -19.62 -0.28 -0.85
N PHE A 309 -18.57 0.41 -1.28
CA PHE A 309 -18.34 1.80 -0.89
C PHE A 309 -19.29 2.73 -1.65
N VAL A 310 -20.02 3.56 -0.91
CA VAL A 310 -20.90 4.58 -1.48
C VAL A 310 -20.44 5.95 -1.01
N ILE A 311 -19.98 6.77 -1.96
CA ILE A 311 -19.41 8.10 -1.71
C ILE A 311 -20.24 9.13 -2.46
N ASN A 312 -20.74 10.16 -1.77
CA ASN A 312 -21.62 11.17 -2.36
C ASN A 312 -22.82 10.52 -3.10
N ASP A 313 -23.40 9.49 -2.49
CA ASP A 313 -24.51 8.67 -3.01
C ASP A 313 -24.20 7.89 -4.31
N VAL A 314 -22.93 7.75 -4.65
CA VAL A 314 -22.46 6.98 -5.82
C VAL A 314 -21.77 5.68 -5.37
N PRO A 315 -22.23 4.49 -5.80
CA PRO A 315 -21.52 3.24 -5.55
C PRO A 315 -20.24 3.19 -6.39
N VAL A 316 -19.10 3.08 -5.72
CA VAL A 316 -17.77 3.11 -6.35
C VAL A 316 -17.26 1.68 -6.49
N TYR A 317 -16.92 1.27 -7.72
CA TYR A 317 -16.16 0.04 -7.93
C TYR A 317 -14.70 0.28 -7.53
N ILE A 318 -14.16 -0.57 -6.66
CA ILE A 318 -12.79 -0.42 -6.19
C ILE A 318 -11.82 -1.15 -7.12
N CYS A 319 -10.94 -0.37 -7.75
CA CYS A 319 -9.74 -0.84 -8.44
C CYS A 319 -8.57 -0.57 -7.49
N GLY A 320 -8.16 -1.56 -6.71
CA GLY A 320 -7.27 -1.34 -5.56
C GLY A 320 -5.95 -2.08 -5.63
N ALA A 321 -5.02 -1.68 -4.75
CA ALA A 321 -3.85 -2.47 -4.42
C ALA A 321 -3.53 -2.37 -2.91
N ASN A 322 -2.93 -3.43 -2.36
CA ASN A 322 -2.43 -3.43 -1.00
C ASN A 322 -1.11 -2.66 -0.93
N TRP A 323 -1.01 -1.75 0.04
CA TRP A 323 0.15 -0.93 0.36
C TRP A 323 0.88 -1.53 1.56
N ILE A 324 2.16 -1.80 1.38
CA ILE A 324 3.10 -2.18 2.45
C ILE A 324 4.11 -1.05 2.66
N PRO A 325 4.91 -1.05 3.76
CA PRO A 325 5.96 -0.05 3.94
C PRO A 325 6.89 0.02 2.71
N ASP A 326 7.13 1.23 2.20
CA ASP A 326 7.91 1.43 0.96
C ASP A 326 9.44 1.35 1.17
N ASP A 327 9.91 1.08 2.39
CA ASP A 327 11.31 0.83 2.74
C ASP A 327 11.35 0.07 4.09
N CYS A 328 12.38 -0.75 4.32
CA CYS A 328 12.59 -1.36 5.65
C CYS A 328 12.96 -0.32 6.72
N PHE A 329 13.53 0.82 6.29
CA PHE A 329 13.97 1.91 7.15
C PHE A 329 13.13 3.16 6.89
N LEU A 330 11.99 3.23 7.58
CA LEU A 330 10.93 4.23 7.39
C LEU A 330 11.41 5.69 7.23
N PRO A 331 12.44 6.20 7.94
CA PRO A 331 12.93 7.57 7.72
C PRO A 331 13.48 7.86 6.31
N ARG A 332 13.69 6.84 5.46
CA ARG A 332 14.05 6.99 4.05
C ARG A 332 12.86 7.25 3.13
N VAL A 333 11.63 7.05 3.62
CA VAL A 333 10.42 7.29 2.84
C VAL A 333 10.03 8.76 2.98
N THR A 334 10.35 9.55 1.97
CA THR A 334 10.10 11.00 1.97
C THR A 334 8.70 11.34 1.43
N PRO A 335 8.16 12.54 1.70
CA PRO A 335 6.92 13.00 1.07
C PRO A 335 6.93 12.89 -0.46
N GLU A 336 8.06 13.17 -1.10
CA GLU A 336 8.21 13.06 -2.55
C GLU A 336 8.12 11.60 -3.02
N ARG A 337 8.64 10.66 -2.23
CA ARG A 337 8.54 9.22 -2.52
C ARG A 337 7.09 8.74 -2.40
N TYR A 338 6.35 9.17 -1.38
CA TYR A 338 4.90 8.89 -1.30
C TYR A 338 4.14 9.49 -2.50
N ALA A 339 4.41 10.75 -2.84
CA ALA A 339 3.78 11.41 -3.99
C ALA A 339 4.05 10.67 -5.31
N ALA A 340 5.28 10.20 -5.52
CA ALA A 340 5.63 9.38 -6.68
C ALA A 340 4.84 8.06 -6.70
N ARG A 341 4.85 7.29 -5.61
CA ARG A 341 4.14 5.99 -5.56
C ARG A 341 2.63 6.12 -5.71
N ILE A 342 2.03 7.13 -5.08
CA ILE A 342 0.58 7.39 -5.19
C ILE A 342 0.23 7.86 -6.60
N ALA A 343 1.09 8.65 -7.25
CA ALA A 343 0.91 9.03 -8.66
C ALA A 343 1.00 7.81 -9.58
N GLU A 344 2.00 6.92 -9.39
CA GLU A 344 2.12 5.68 -10.15
C GLU A 344 0.92 4.75 -9.96
N ALA A 345 0.38 4.65 -8.75
CA ALA A 345 -0.86 3.90 -8.51
C ALA A 345 -2.03 4.52 -9.28
N LYS A 346 -2.21 5.85 -9.18
CA LYS A 346 -3.26 6.58 -9.91
C LYS A 346 -3.13 6.43 -11.42
N ASP A 347 -1.91 6.46 -11.96
CA ASP A 347 -1.61 6.28 -13.38
C ASP A 347 -1.88 4.85 -13.86
N ALA A 348 -1.89 3.86 -12.94
CA ALA A 348 -2.40 2.51 -13.18
C ALA A 348 -3.94 2.39 -13.01
N ASN A 349 -4.67 3.50 -12.95
CA ASN A 349 -6.11 3.56 -12.70
C ASN A 349 -6.55 2.98 -11.34
N ILE A 350 -5.64 2.88 -10.37
CA ILE A 350 -5.97 2.51 -8.99
C ILE A 350 -6.69 3.69 -8.31
N ASN A 351 -7.75 3.39 -7.58
CA ASN A 351 -8.55 4.37 -6.84
C ASN A 351 -8.59 4.12 -5.32
N MET A 352 -8.00 3.02 -4.83
CA MET A 352 -7.86 2.73 -3.41
C MET A 352 -6.52 2.05 -3.09
N LEU A 353 -5.89 2.48 -2.00
CA LEU A 353 -4.79 1.79 -1.34
C LEU A 353 -5.26 1.23 0.01
N ARG A 354 -5.05 -0.07 0.22
CA ARG A 354 -5.23 -0.69 1.54
C ARG A 354 -3.90 -0.70 2.28
N VAL A 355 -3.78 0.12 3.32
CA VAL A 355 -2.62 0.13 4.22
C VAL A 355 -2.71 -1.11 5.11
N TRP A 356 -1.88 -2.10 4.80
CA TRP A 356 -1.95 -3.44 5.38
C TRP A 356 -1.41 -3.52 6.82
N GLY A 357 -2.04 -4.35 7.65
CA GLY A 357 -1.88 -4.36 9.11
C GLY A 357 -0.57 -4.86 9.72
N GLY A 358 0.39 -5.41 8.98
CA GLY A 358 1.70 -5.74 9.55
C GLY A 358 2.79 -4.70 9.26
N GLY A 359 2.41 -3.57 8.64
CA GLY A 359 3.27 -2.41 8.40
C GLY A 359 3.20 -1.39 9.55
N ILE A 360 2.89 -0.15 9.19
CA ILE A 360 2.70 0.99 10.11
C ILE A 360 1.44 1.76 9.77
N TYR A 361 0.94 2.57 10.70
CA TYR A 361 0.15 3.74 10.30
C TYR A 361 1.11 4.69 9.60
N GLU A 362 0.80 5.05 8.36
CA GLU A 362 1.73 5.85 7.57
C GLU A 362 1.91 7.26 8.15
N THR A 363 2.89 7.97 7.62
CA THR A 363 3.11 9.38 7.98
C THR A 363 1.98 10.26 7.45
N ASP A 364 1.77 11.44 8.05
CA ASP A 364 0.74 12.39 7.59
C ASP A 364 0.90 12.72 6.09
N ALA A 365 2.15 12.75 5.57
CA ALA A 365 2.44 12.99 4.16
C ALA A 365 1.76 11.99 3.21
N PHE A 366 1.59 10.72 3.61
CA PHE A 366 0.89 9.71 2.80
C PHE A 366 -0.60 10.06 2.65
N TYR A 367 -1.27 10.37 3.76
CA TYR A 367 -2.70 10.64 3.76
C TYR A 367 -3.03 12.01 3.14
N GLU A 368 -2.21 13.03 3.40
CA GLU A 368 -2.33 14.35 2.76
C GLU A 368 -2.20 14.24 1.24
N GLU A 369 -1.30 13.38 0.76
CA GLU A 369 -1.12 13.14 -0.65
C GLU A 369 -2.28 12.31 -1.24
N CYS A 370 -2.78 11.31 -0.52
CA CYS A 370 -3.99 10.59 -0.90
C CYS A 370 -5.20 11.53 -1.01
N ASP A 371 -5.37 12.47 -0.07
CA ASP A 371 -6.42 13.50 -0.09
C ASP A 371 -6.31 14.37 -1.34
N ARG A 372 -5.09 14.83 -1.66
CA ARG A 372 -4.81 15.70 -2.80
C ARG A 372 -5.06 14.99 -4.13
N GLN A 373 -4.69 13.71 -4.22
CA GLN A 373 -4.80 12.93 -5.45
C GLN A 373 -6.16 12.26 -5.66
N GLY A 374 -7.00 12.20 -4.62
CA GLY A 374 -8.28 11.49 -4.67
C GLY A 374 -8.12 9.98 -4.48
N MET A 375 -7.02 9.52 -3.88
CA MET A 375 -6.76 8.11 -3.61
C MET A 375 -7.48 7.71 -2.33
N LEU A 376 -8.37 6.73 -2.39
CA LEU A 376 -9.06 6.23 -1.20
C LEU A 376 -8.11 5.40 -0.34
N VAL A 377 -8.30 5.45 0.98
CA VAL A 377 -7.50 4.68 1.94
C VAL A 377 -8.41 3.77 2.76
N TRP A 378 -8.09 2.48 2.72
CA TRP A 378 -8.53 1.48 3.69
C TRP A 378 -7.40 1.31 4.70
N GLN A 379 -7.65 1.59 5.98
CA GLN A 379 -6.64 1.50 7.04
C GLN A 379 -6.86 0.29 7.93
N ASP A 380 -5.92 -0.65 7.92
CA ASP A 380 -5.87 -1.70 8.94
C ASP A 380 -5.29 -1.14 10.25
N PHE A 381 -5.83 -1.55 11.40
CA PHE A 381 -5.07 -1.51 12.64
C PHE A 381 -3.91 -2.52 12.56
N LEU A 382 -2.84 -2.28 13.32
CA LEU A 382 -1.58 -3.01 13.12
C LEU A 382 -1.60 -4.41 13.75
N PHE A 383 -2.38 -5.30 13.14
CA PHE A 383 -2.55 -6.71 13.48
C PHE A 383 -2.54 -7.54 12.20
N ALA A 384 -1.66 -8.54 12.10
CA ALA A 384 -1.57 -9.38 10.91
C ALA A 384 -1.06 -10.80 11.19
N CYS A 385 -1.76 -11.79 10.65
CA CYS A 385 -1.39 -13.21 10.57
C CYS A 385 -0.84 -13.86 11.85
N ALA A 386 -1.27 -13.38 13.02
CA ALA A 386 -0.83 -13.90 14.31
C ALA A 386 -1.92 -13.74 15.39
N ALA A 387 -1.82 -14.57 16.44
CA ALA A 387 -2.64 -14.47 17.63
C ALA A 387 -2.03 -13.47 18.62
N TYR A 388 -2.79 -12.47 19.02
CA TYR A 388 -2.37 -11.40 19.92
C TYR A 388 -2.88 -11.65 21.35
N PRO A 389 -2.04 -11.59 22.39
CA PRO A 389 -2.48 -11.61 23.79
C PRO A 389 -3.52 -10.53 24.08
N GLU A 390 -4.47 -10.82 24.97
CA GLU A 390 -5.47 -9.85 25.46
C GLU A 390 -5.31 -9.60 26.96
N GLU A 391 -4.15 -9.96 27.49
CA GLU A 391 -3.78 -9.87 28.90
C GLU A 391 -2.49 -9.08 29.10
N GLY A 392 -2.13 -8.80 30.36
CA GLY A 392 -0.96 -7.99 30.69
C GLY A 392 -1.12 -6.52 30.28
N ASP A 393 -0.02 -5.89 29.89
CA ASP A 393 0.01 -4.46 29.57
C ASP A 393 -0.32 -4.17 28.08
N LEU A 394 -0.30 -5.20 27.22
CA LEU A 394 -0.51 -5.05 25.78
C LEU A 394 -1.87 -4.43 25.40
N PRO A 395 -3.02 -4.80 26.03
CA PRO A 395 -4.30 -4.15 25.76
C PRO A 395 -4.28 -2.63 25.98
N ALA A 396 -3.60 -2.14 27.02
CA ALA A 396 -3.54 -0.71 27.32
C ALA A 396 -2.71 0.04 26.27
N GLU A 397 -1.60 -0.55 25.80
CA GLU A 397 -0.81 0.03 24.71
C GLU A 397 -1.55 0.02 23.36
N ILE A 398 -2.37 -1.01 23.10
CA ILE A 398 -3.24 -1.07 21.91
C ILE A 398 -4.32 0.00 21.97
N GLU A 399 -5.03 0.14 23.10
CA GLU A 399 -6.05 1.17 23.24
C GLU A 399 -5.43 2.56 23.04
N ALA A 400 -4.30 2.84 23.69
CA ALA A 400 -3.64 4.14 23.56
C ALA A 400 -3.14 4.40 22.13
N GLU A 401 -2.56 3.41 21.46
CA GLU A 401 -2.19 3.49 20.04
C GLU A 401 -3.38 3.79 19.13
N ALA A 402 -4.49 3.07 19.34
CA ALA A 402 -5.69 3.25 18.55
C ALA A 402 -6.28 4.65 18.75
N ARG A 403 -6.34 5.15 20.00
CA ARG A 403 -6.78 6.52 20.31
C ARG A 403 -5.92 7.57 19.59
N ASP A 404 -4.60 7.45 19.69
CA ASP A 404 -3.65 8.37 19.05
C ASP A 404 -3.86 8.42 17.52
N ASN A 405 -3.96 7.24 16.89
CA ASN A 405 -3.99 7.15 15.44
C ASN A 405 -5.38 7.38 14.82
N ILE A 406 -6.48 7.04 15.52
CA ILE A 406 -7.83 7.38 15.05
C ILE A 406 -7.98 8.90 14.98
N VAL A 407 -7.62 9.61 16.06
CA VAL A 407 -7.72 11.08 16.11
C VAL A 407 -6.76 11.74 15.12
N ARG A 408 -5.54 11.21 14.96
CA ARG A 408 -4.59 11.74 13.98
C ARG A 408 -5.11 11.63 12.55
N LEU A 409 -5.78 10.52 12.21
CA LEU A 409 -6.13 10.20 10.83
C LEU A 409 -7.56 10.62 10.41
N MET A 410 -8.48 10.82 11.36
CA MET A 410 -9.86 11.23 11.08
C MET A 410 -10.05 12.52 10.25
N PRO A 411 -9.11 13.50 10.19
CA PRO A 411 -9.31 14.68 9.34
C PRO A 411 -9.24 14.36 7.84
N HIS A 412 -8.62 13.24 7.44
CA HIS A 412 -8.33 12.93 6.04
C HIS A 412 -9.57 12.44 5.28
N PRO A 413 -10.07 13.16 4.26
CA PRO A 413 -11.17 12.67 3.41
C PRO A 413 -10.79 11.41 2.63
N SER A 414 -9.52 11.12 2.34
CA SER A 414 -9.14 9.87 1.68
C SER A 414 -9.48 8.61 2.49
N LEU A 415 -9.42 8.67 3.83
CA LEU A 415 -9.71 7.55 4.72
C LEU A 415 -11.19 7.19 4.70
N VAL A 416 -11.52 5.98 4.22
CA VAL A 416 -12.91 5.50 4.04
C VAL A 416 -13.26 4.24 4.81
N LEU A 417 -12.28 3.56 5.43
CA LEU A 417 -12.54 2.38 6.25
C LEU A 417 -11.45 2.21 7.30
N TRP A 418 -11.88 1.90 8.52
CA TRP A 418 -11.04 1.30 9.55
C TRP A 418 -11.26 -0.22 9.56
N ASN A 419 -10.20 -1.01 9.57
CA ASN A 419 -10.26 -2.47 9.56
C ASN A 419 -9.44 -3.08 10.71
N GLY A 420 -10.01 -4.03 11.45
CA GLY A 420 -9.45 -4.52 12.71
C GLY A 420 -8.14 -5.31 12.60
N ASN A 421 -8.00 -6.14 11.56
CA ASN A 421 -6.81 -6.97 11.34
C ASN A 421 -6.70 -7.50 9.90
N ASN A 422 -5.51 -7.98 9.55
CA ASN A 422 -5.27 -8.84 8.41
C ASN A 422 -5.29 -10.32 8.81
N GLU A 423 -6.24 -11.07 8.27
CA GLU A 423 -6.33 -12.54 8.30
C GLU A 423 -6.36 -13.23 9.67
N ASN A 424 -6.37 -12.51 10.80
CA ASN A 424 -6.35 -13.16 12.11
C ASN A 424 -7.64 -13.94 12.36
N ILE A 425 -8.79 -13.38 11.95
CA ILE A 425 -10.07 -14.11 12.06
C ILE A 425 -10.03 -15.35 11.16
N TRP A 426 -9.53 -15.24 9.93
CA TRP A 426 -9.44 -16.39 9.03
C TRP A 426 -8.46 -17.46 9.54
N GLY A 427 -7.30 -17.06 10.05
CA GLY A 427 -6.34 -17.96 10.68
C GLY A 427 -6.90 -18.70 11.89
N TRP A 428 -7.80 -18.06 12.64
CA TRP A 428 -8.53 -18.74 13.72
C TRP A 428 -9.41 -19.88 13.21
N PHE A 429 -10.05 -19.73 12.05
CA PHE A 429 -10.86 -20.78 11.44
C PHE A 429 -10.02 -21.90 10.81
N ASP A 430 -9.03 -21.55 9.99
CA ASP A 430 -8.45 -22.49 9.03
C ASP A 430 -7.00 -22.89 9.29
N TRP A 431 -6.27 -22.19 10.17
CA TRP A 431 -4.83 -22.44 10.38
C TRP A 431 -4.53 -23.25 11.65
N GLY A 432 -5.53 -23.98 12.17
CA GLY A 432 -5.38 -24.85 13.36
C GLY A 432 -5.22 -24.11 14.68
N TRP A 433 -5.51 -22.80 14.70
CA TRP A 433 -5.31 -21.98 15.90
C TRP A 433 -6.23 -22.37 17.06
N GLN A 434 -7.47 -22.82 16.80
CA GLN A 434 -8.40 -23.23 17.86
C GLN A 434 -7.79 -24.29 18.79
N GLU A 435 -7.18 -25.32 18.21
CA GLU A 435 -6.52 -26.39 18.94
C GLU A 435 -5.25 -25.90 19.63
N ALA A 436 -4.44 -25.08 18.93
CA ALA A 436 -3.19 -24.54 19.48
C ALA A 436 -3.41 -23.54 20.63
N LEU A 437 -4.51 -22.79 20.59
CA LEU A 437 -4.86 -21.79 21.60
C LEU A 437 -5.52 -22.42 22.82
N ASP A 438 -6.26 -23.53 22.67
CA ASP A 438 -6.97 -24.22 23.77
C ASP A 438 -7.83 -23.24 24.62
N GLY A 439 -8.61 -22.40 23.94
CA GLY A 439 -9.48 -21.40 24.59
C GLY A 439 -8.77 -20.14 25.10
N ARG A 440 -7.46 -20.00 24.91
CA ARG A 440 -6.75 -18.74 25.16
C ARG A 440 -7.25 -17.63 24.21
N THR A 441 -7.11 -16.40 24.69
CA THR A 441 -7.35 -15.16 23.91
C THR A 441 -6.49 -15.14 22.65
N TRP A 442 -6.80 -14.30 21.66
CA TRP A 442 -5.97 -14.21 20.44
C TRP A 442 -6.15 -12.89 19.68
N GLY A 443 -6.84 -11.93 20.27
CA GLY A 443 -7.14 -10.60 19.73
C GLY A 443 -8.60 -10.42 19.33
N LEU A 444 -9.45 -11.44 19.48
CA LEU A 444 -10.87 -11.35 19.10
C LEU A 444 -11.59 -10.20 19.83
N GLY A 445 -11.29 -10.00 21.12
CA GLY A 445 -11.82 -8.86 21.88
C GLY A 445 -11.35 -7.51 21.34
N TYR A 446 -10.17 -7.44 20.72
CA TYR A 446 -9.74 -6.23 20.03
C TYR A 446 -10.62 -5.94 18.82
N TYR A 447 -10.85 -6.95 17.99
CA TYR A 447 -11.50 -6.78 16.68
C TYR A 447 -13.02 -6.61 16.78
N LEU A 448 -13.67 -7.21 17.79
CA LEU A 448 -15.13 -7.18 17.92
C LEU A 448 -15.65 -6.27 19.05
N ASP A 449 -14.79 -5.78 19.96
CA ASP A 449 -15.20 -4.89 21.06
C ASP A 449 -14.35 -3.62 21.15
N LEU A 450 -13.05 -3.71 21.47
CA LEU A 450 -12.22 -2.54 21.75
C LEU A 450 -12.16 -1.57 20.57
N LEU A 451 -11.67 -2.03 19.40
CA LEU A 451 -11.47 -1.18 18.23
C LEU A 451 -12.78 -0.59 17.66
N PRO A 452 -13.87 -1.36 17.45
CA PRO A 452 -15.12 -0.76 16.96
C PRO A 452 -15.69 0.27 17.94
N ARG A 453 -15.57 0.04 19.26
CA ARG A 453 -15.99 1.01 20.27
C ARG A 453 -15.17 2.30 20.19
N LEU A 454 -13.85 2.20 20.04
CA LEU A 454 -12.97 3.37 19.90
C LEU A 454 -13.25 4.14 18.60
N VAL A 455 -13.47 3.46 17.47
CA VAL A 455 -13.83 4.12 16.21
C VAL A 455 -15.18 4.82 16.33
N ALA A 456 -16.19 4.18 16.92
CA ALA A 456 -17.49 4.81 17.16
C ALA A 456 -17.41 6.01 18.12
N GLU A 457 -16.48 5.97 19.09
CA GLU A 457 -16.24 7.08 20.03
C GLU A 457 -15.51 8.25 19.36
N LEU A 458 -14.48 7.96 18.56
CA LEU A 458 -13.49 8.95 18.13
C LEU A 458 -13.65 9.43 16.69
N ASP A 459 -14.11 8.56 15.78
CA ASP A 459 -14.32 8.87 14.36
C ASP A 459 -15.64 8.24 13.87
N PRO A 460 -16.80 8.73 14.38
CA PRO A 460 -18.10 8.16 14.08
C PRO A 460 -18.53 8.34 12.61
N THR A 461 -17.73 9.04 11.81
CA THR A 461 -18.03 9.37 10.41
C THR A 461 -17.52 8.33 9.41
N ARG A 462 -16.71 7.35 9.85
CA ARG A 462 -16.24 6.23 9.02
C ARG A 462 -16.76 4.88 9.49
N PRO A 463 -16.97 3.94 8.54
CA PRO A 463 -17.28 2.57 8.88
C PRO A 463 -16.08 1.86 9.51
N TYR A 464 -16.37 0.79 10.25
CA TYR A 464 -15.41 -0.16 10.80
C TYR A 464 -15.74 -1.58 10.30
N TRP A 465 -14.71 -2.35 9.96
CA TRP A 465 -14.81 -3.78 9.63
C TRP A 465 -13.86 -4.60 10.52
N ALA A 466 -14.29 -5.76 11.01
CA ALA A 466 -13.54 -6.47 12.05
C ALA A 466 -12.24 -7.12 11.55
N GLY A 467 -12.15 -7.47 10.28
CA GLY A 467 -10.94 -8.04 9.69
C GLY A 467 -11.08 -8.26 8.18
N SER A 468 -9.95 -8.44 7.50
CA SER A 468 -9.90 -8.79 6.09
C SER A 468 -9.18 -10.15 5.94
N PRO A 469 -9.86 -11.23 5.52
CA PRO A 469 -11.28 -11.30 5.17
C PRO A 469 -12.18 -11.47 6.42
N TYR A 470 -13.42 -11.01 6.34
CA TYR A 470 -14.48 -11.25 7.34
C TYR A 470 -15.85 -11.12 6.68
N SER A 471 -16.78 -12.00 7.07
CA SER A 471 -18.14 -12.10 6.52
C SER A 471 -19.19 -11.26 7.27
N GLY A 472 -18.77 -10.47 8.27
CA GLY A 472 -19.65 -9.66 9.12
C GLY A 472 -20.25 -10.41 10.31
N SER A 473 -20.01 -11.72 10.43
CA SER A 473 -20.39 -12.55 11.58
C SER A 473 -19.36 -13.64 11.82
N MET A 474 -19.18 -14.06 13.08
CA MET A 474 -18.40 -15.25 13.44
C MET A 474 -19.15 -16.56 13.15
N ASP A 475 -20.46 -16.50 12.83
CA ASP A 475 -21.25 -17.69 12.49
C ASP A 475 -21.12 -18.10 11.00
N ILE A 476 -20.56 -17.21 10.17
CA ILE A 476 -20.30 -17.43 8.75
C ILE A 476 -18.79 -17.54 8.59
N HIS A 477 -18.33 -18.49 7.77
CA HIS A 477 -16.91 -18.61 7.46
C HIS A 477 -16.35 -17.25 7.01
N PRO A 478 -15.23 -16.75 7.56
CA PRO A 478 -14.79 -15.37 7.35
C PRO A 478 -14.39 -15.05 5.91
N ASN A 479 -14.09 -16.08 5.12
CA ASN A 479 -13.71 -15.97 3.71
C ASN A 479 -14.81 -16.47 2.75
N ASP A 480 -16.08 -16.43 3.15
CA ASP A 480 -17.20 -16.85 2.30
C ASP A 480 -17.42 -15.83 1.15
N PRO A 481 -17.40 -16.25 -0.13
CA PRO A 481 -17.50 -15.31 -1.26
C PRO A 481 -18.87 -14.61 -1.37
N ALA A 482 -19.92 -15.10 -0.69
CA ALA A 482 -21.23 -14.46 -0.69
C ALA A 482 -21.33 -13.29 0.31
N HIS A 483 -20.36 -13.12 1.22
CA HIS A 483 -20.47 -12.21 2.35
C HIS A 483 -19.22 -11.35 2.56
N GLY A 484 -19.36 -10.03 2.47
CA GLY A 484 -18.28 -9.11 2.83
C GLY A 484 -17.09 -9.15 1.87
N CYS A 485 -15.87 -9.16 2.42
CA CYS A 485 -14.62 -9.22 1.65
C CYS A 485 -13.94 -10.59 1.74
N THR A 486 -13.25 -10.98 0.66
CA THR A 486 -12.61 -12.29 0.49
C THR A 486 -11.16 -12.15 0.05
N HIS A 487 -10.29 -13.07 0.49
CA HIS A 487 -8.93 -13.28 -0.01
C HIS A 487 -8.88 -14.55 -0.87
N LEU A 488 -8.42 -14.44 -2.13
CA LEU A 488 -8.34 -15.56 -3.08
C LEU A 488 -6.91 -16.10 -3.17
N TRP A 489 -6.45 -16.74 -2.10
CA TRP A 489 -5.07 -17.22 -1.95
C TRP A 489 -4.85 -18.70 -2.28
N ASP A 490 -5.90 -19.48 -2.51
CA ASP A 490 -5.75 -20.85 -3.05
C ASP A 490 -5.05 -20.77 -4.41
N VAL A 491 -5.47 -19.79 -5.23
CA VAL A 491 -4.73 -19.37 -6.42
C VAL A 491 -3.37 -18.82 -5.99
N TRP A 492 -2.31 -19.14 -6.74
CA TRP A 492 -0.90 -18.97 -6.38
C TRP A 492 -0.37 -20.00 -5.36
N ASN A 493 -1.02 -20.18 -4.19
CA ASN A 493 -0.48 -21.11 -3.18
C ASN A 493 -0.66 -22.58 -3.57
N GLU A 494 -1.79 -22.94 -4.17
CA GLU A 494 -2.21 -24.33 -4.36
C GLU A 494 -2.63 -24.64 -5.80
N ILE A 495 -3.32 -23.73 -6.47
CA ILE A 495 -3.91 -23.96 -7.81
C ILE A 495 -3.54 -22.86 -8.82
N GLY A 496 -3.79 -23.11 -10.11
CA GLY A 496 -3.50 -22.21 -11.22
C GLY A 496 -4.40 -20.97 -11.28
N TYR A 497 -4.02 -19.96 -12.08
CA TYR A 497 -4.75 -18.68 -12.14
C TYR A 497 -6.13 -18.78 -12.80
N GLU A 498 -6.36 -19.81 -13.61
CA GLU A 498 -7.64 -20.11 -14.25
C GLU A 498 -8.76 -20.28 -13.22
N HIS A 499 -8.41 -20.70 -12.01
CA HIS A 499 -9.34 -20.90 -10.91
C HIS A 499 -9.83 -19.60 -10.26
N TYR A 500 -9.31 -18.43 -10.63
CA TYR A 500 -10.01 -17.17 -10.30
C TYR A 500 -11.43 -17.16 -10.87
N ALA A 501 -11.72 -17.89 -11.95
CA ALA A 501 -13.04 -17.97 -12.56
C ALA A 501 -14.06 -18.79 -11.73
N ASP A 502 -13.58 -19.61 -10.78
CA ASP A 502 -14.43 -20.51 -10.00
C ASP A 502 -15.22 -19.79 -8.90
N SER A 503 -14.87 -18.54 -8.60
CA SER A 503 -15.53 -17.72 -7.58
C SER A 503 -15.83 -16.32 -8.10
N VAL A 504 -16.93 -15.73 -7.62
CA VAL A 504 -17.27 -14.31 -7.81
C VAL A 504 -17.59 -13.73 -6.43
N PRO A 505 -16.57 -13.29 -5.67
CA PRO A 505 -16.78 -12.72 -4.35
C PRO A 505 -17.52 -11.38 -4.44
N ARG A 506 -18.19 -10.97 -3.36
CA ARG A 506 -18.80 -9.62 -3.28
C ARG A 506 -17.75 -8.52 -3.36
N PHE A 507 -16.58 -8.76 -2.77
CA PHE A 507 -15.41 -7.90 -2.84
C PHE A 507 -14.16 -8.74 -2.60
N CYS A 508 -13.15 -8.62 -3.45
CA CYS A 508 -11.86 -9.29 -3.26
C CYS A 508 -10.85 -8.29 -2.70
N SER A 509 -10.44 -8.45 -1.44
CA SER A 509 -9.50 -7.55 -0.76
C SER A 509 -8.04 -8.01 -0.84
N GLU A 510 -7.79 -9.27 -1.20
CA GLU A 510 -6.46 -9.77 -1.59
C GLU A 510 -6.54 -10.90 -2.61
N PHE A 511 -5.64 -10.83 -3.60
CA PHE A 511 -5.27 -11.90 -4.52
C PHE A 511 -3.97 -11.47 -5.21
N GLY A 512 -3.11 -12.41 -5.57
CA GLY A 512 -1.80 -12.05 -6.11
C GLY A 512 -1.11 -13.17 -6.87
N TRP A 513 -0.13 -12.80 -7.69
CA TRP A 513 0.85 -13.71 -8.28
C TRP A 513 2.26 -13.11 -8.19
N GLN A 514 3.29 -13.88 -7.80
CA GLN A 514 4.66 -13.34 -7.74
C GLN A 514 5.34 -13.28 -9.11
N ALA A 515 6.35 -12.41 -9.20
CA ALA A 515 7.40 -12.46 -10.21
C ALA A 515 8.67 -11.77 -9.71
N PRO A 516 9.84 -12.04 -10.32
CA PRO A 516 11.05 -11.28 -10.03
C PRO A 516 10.89 -9.77 -10.30
N PRO A 517 11.74 -8.93 -9.68
CA PRO A 517 11.73 -7.49 -9.93
C PRO A 517 12.21 -7.18 -11.35
N THR A 518 12.26 -5.90 -11.74
CA THR A 518 12.87 -5.53 -13.03
C THR A 518 14.31 -6.03 -13.13
N TRP A 519 14.82 -6.23 -14.35
CA TRP A 519 16.16 -6.76 -14.55
C TRP A 519 17.21 -5.86 -13.93
N ALA A 520 17.07 -4.54 -14.09
CA ALA A 520 17.94 -3.55 -13.47
C ALA A 520 17.97 -3.67 -11.93
N THR A 521 16.82 -3.86 -11.29
CA THR A 521 16.74 -4.07 -9.84
C THR A 521 17.43 -5.36 -9.42
N LEU A 522 17.17 -6.45 -10.14
CA LEU A 522 17.76 -7.76 -9.84
C LEU A 522 19.30 -7.74 -9.90
N ILE A 523 19.89 -7.18 -10.96
CA ILE A 523 21.36 -7.19 -11.13
C ILE A 523 22.06 -6.14 -10.26
N GLN A 524 21.32 -5.16 -9.74
CA GLN A 524 21.85 -4.20 -8.76
C GLN A 524 21.89 -4.78 -7.35
N SER A 525 21.00 -5.71 -7.02
CA SER A 525 20.94 -6.35 -5.69
C SER A 525 21.63 -7.71 -5.62
N VAL A 526 21.74 -8.45 -6.72
CA VAL A 526 22.32 -9.81 -6.75
C VAL A 526 23.50 -9.89 -7.71
N HIS A 527 24.66 -10.26 -7.17
CA HIS A 527 25.94 -10.36 -7.88
C HIS A 527 26.42 -11.81 -8.10
N ASP A 528 25.51 -12.78 -8.01
CA ASP A 528 25.80 -14.19 -8.27
C ASP A 528 26.45 -14.39 -9.67
N ASN A 529 27.42 -15.31 -9.77
CA ASN A 529 28.05 -15.66 -11.03
C ASN A 529 28.30 -17.18 -11.14
N PRO A 530 27.60 -17.91 -12.02
CA PRO A 530 26.56 -17.41 -12.93
C PRO A 530 25.28 -17.01 -12.18
N LEU A 531 24.58 -15.99 -12.68
CA LEU A 531 23.25 -15.61 -12.22
C LEU A 531 22.22 -16.61 -12.78
N THR A 532 21.49 -17.29 -11.91
CA THR A 532 20.48 -18.28 -12.29
C THR A 532 19.24 -18.17 -11.40
N PRO A 533 18.08 -18.73 -11.80
CA PRO A 533 16.88 -18.70 -10.96
C PRO A 533 17.04 -19.36 -9.57
N THR A 534 18.11 -20.15 -9.40
CA THR A 534 18.42 -20.89 -8.17
C THR A 534 19.76 -20.51 -7.56
N SER A 535 20.40 -19.44 -8.05
CA SER A 535 21.64 -18.96 -7.47
C SER A 535 21.40 -18.36 -6.07
N PRO A 536 22.40 -18.38 -5.17
CA PRO A 536 22.19 -18.11 -3.74
C PRO A 536 21.52 -16.76 -3.43
N GLY A 537 21.93 -15.68 -4.09
CA GLY A 537 21.34 -14.36 -3.92
C GLY A 537 19.93 -14.26 -4.47
N VAL A 538 19.65 -14.85 -5.64
CA VAL A 538 18.28 -14.90 -6.21
C VAL A 538 17.34 -15.68 -5.28
N TRP A 539 17.82 -16.80 -4.73
CA TRP A 539 17.08 -17.60 -3.76
C TRP A 539 16.85 -16.85 -2.44
N HIS A 540 17.85 -16.11 -1.96
CA HIS A 540 17.73 -15.36 -0.71
C HIS A 540 16.72 -14.21 -0.79
N HIS A 541 16.57 -13.61 -1.96
CA HIS A 541 15.56 -12.61 -2.28
C HIS A 541 14.22 -13.24 -2.73
N GLN A 542 14.00 -14.52 -2.44
CA GLN A 542 12.68 -15.16 -2.44
C GLN A 542 12.31 -15.47 -1.00
N LYS A 543 11.23 -14.86 -0.49
CA LYS A 543 10.80 -14.99 0.91
C LYS A 543 9.53 -15.81 1.09
N ALA A 544 8.77 -16.06 0.02
CA ALA A 544 7.60 -16.91 0.10
C ALA A 544 8.01 -18.37 0.28
N THR A 545 7.29 -19.05 1.17
CA THR A 545 7.43 -20.49 1.38
C THR A 545 7.29 -21.21 0.04
N ILE A 546 8.35 -21.93 -0.35
CA ILE A 546 8.51 -22.64 -1.64
C ILE A 546 8.22 -21.76 -2.88
N GLY A 547 8.48 -20.44 -2.80
CA GLY A 547 8.06 -19.46 -3.81
C GLY A 547 8.60 -19.71 -5.22
N ASN A 548 9.88 -20.11 -5.37
CA ASN A 548 10.44 -20.41 -6.69
C ASN A 548 9.80 -21.66 -7.33
N ASP A 549 9.47 -22.68 -6.53
CA ASP A 549 8.75 -23.85 -7.01
C ASP A 549 7.32 -23.49 -7.43
N LYS A 550 6.66 -22.60 -6.67
CA LYS A 550 5.34 -22.05 -7.01
C LYS A 550 5.37 -21.26 -8.32
N LEU A 551 6.41 -20.43 -8.54
CA LEU A 551 6.60 -19.71 -9.81
C LEU A 551 6.68 -20.67 -10.99
N LEU A 552 7.53 -21.70 -10.92
CA LEU A 552 7.72 -22.66 -12.00
C LEU A 552 6.47 -23.53 -12.23
N ARG A 553 5.84 -24.00 -11.15
CA ARG A 553 4.56 -24.71 -11.23
C ARG A 553 3.50 -23.85 -11.91
N GLY A 554 3.48 -22.57 -11.59
CA GLY A 554 2.57 -21.59 -12.14
C GLY A 554 2.66 -21.39 -13.66
N LEU A 555 3.80 -21.72 -14.27
CA LEU A 555 3.96 -21.70 -15.73
C LEU A 555 3.40 -22.96 -16.40
N LYS A 556 3.38 -24.08 -15.67
CA LYS A 556 3.05 -25.40 -16.23
C LYS A 556 1.61 -25.41 -16.74
N GLY A 557 1.44 -25.73 -18.02
CA GLY A 557 0.14 -25.76 -18.67
C GLY A 557 -0.24 -24.44 -19.36
N HIS A 558 0.46 -23.33 -19.04
CA HIS A 558 0.17 -22.01 -19.59
C HIS A 558 1.26 -21.51 -20.53
N LEU A 559 2.54 -21.61 -20.11
CA LEU A 559 3.70 -21.12 -20.85
C LEU A 559 4.78 -22.21 -21.02
N PRO A 560 5.60 -22.17 -22.07
CA PRO A 560 6.74 -23.07 -22.23
C PRO A 560 7.72 -22.99 -21.05
N GLU A 561 8.41 -24.09 -20.74
CA GLU A 561 9.38 -24.14 -19.66
C GLU A 561 10.61 -23.29 -19.98
N PRO A 562 10.99 -22.34 -19.11
CA PRO A 562 12.10 -21.43 -19.38
C PRO A 562 13.45 -22.15 -19.44
N GLN A 563 14.25 -21.87 -20.47
CA GLN A 563 15.52 -22.57 -20.73
C GLN A 563 16.74 -21.90 -20.08
N ASN A 564 16.64 -20.61 -19.74
CA ASN A 564 17.72 -19.81 -19.17
C ASN A 564 17.14 -18.69 -18.28
N MET A 565 18.04 -17.88 -17.70
CA MET A 565 17.67 -16.79 -16.79
C MET A 565 16.78 -15.72 -17.47
N ASP A 566 17.05 -15.38 -18.73
CA ASP A 566 16.26 -14.39 -19.46
C ASP A 566 14.86 -14.91 -19.78
N ASP A 567 14.72 -16.19 -20.11
CA ASP A 567 13.43 -16.84 -20.33
C ASP A 567 12.64 -16.95 -19.02
N TRP A 568 13.30 -17.33 -17.93
CA TRP A 568 12.66 -17.41 -16.62
C TRP A 568 12.17 -16.04 -16.17
N HIS A 569 12.99 -15.00 -16.30
CA HIS A 569 12.66 -13.62 -15.93
C HIS A 569 11.44 -13.11 -16.71
N PHE A 570 11.43 -13.30 -18.04
CA PHE A 570 10.29 -12.89 -18.87
C PHE A 570 9.03 -13.72 -18.60
N ALA A 571 9.14 -15.05 -18.61
CA ALA A 571 7.98 -15.94 -18.49
C ALA A 571 7.25 -15.76 -17.16
N THR A 572 8.00 -15.60 -16.05
CA THR A 572 7.40 -15.38 -14.73
C THR A 572 6.72 -14.01 -14.61
N GLN A 573 7.31 -12.94 -15.14
CA GLN A 573 6.65 -11.62 -15.16
C GLN A 573 5.43 -11.59 -16.09
N LEU A 574 5.50 -12.26 -17.25
CA LEU A 574 4.35 -12.39 -18.14
C LEU A 574 3.22 -13.18 -17.48
N ASN A 575 3.55 -14.26 -16.77
CA ASN A 575 2.55 -15.05 -16.04
C ASN A 575 1.91 -14.26 -14.91
N GLN A 576 2.68 -13.48 -14.16
CA GLN A 576 2.13 -12.58 -13.14
C GLN A 576 1.13 -11.60 -13.76
N ALA A 577 1.52 -10.90 -14.83
CA ALA A 577 0.63 -9.95 -15.50
C ALA A 577 -0.66 -10.61 -16.00
N ARG A 578 -0.57 -11.81 -16.59
CA ARG A 578 -1.73 -12.54 -17.11
C ARG A 578 -2.63 -13.11 -16.02
N ALA A 579 -2.07 -13.66 -14.95
CA ALA A 579 -2.84 -14.19 -13.83
C ALA A 579 -3.72 -13.10 -13.20
N ILE A 580 -3.13 -11.92 -12.97
CA ILE A 580 -3.85 -10.78 -12.40
C ILE A 580 -4.85 -10.17 -13.41
N THR A 581 -4.47 -10.09 -14.68
CA THR A 581 -5.39 -9.68 -15.76
C THR A 581 -6.63 -10.58 -15.78
N PHE A 582 -6.44 -11.90 -15.76
CA PHE A 582 -7.52 -12.88 -15.77
C PHE A 582 -8.46 -12.70 -14.58
N GLY A 583 -7.93 -12.60 -13.36
CA GLY A 583 -8.73 -12.41 -12.15
C GLY A 583 -9.53 -11.10 -12.16
N ILE A 584 -8.89 -9.99 -12.54
CA ILE A 584 -9.56 -8.67 -12.57
C ILE A 584 -10.63 -8.62 -13.66
N GLU A 585 -10.34 -9.11 -14.87
CA GLU A 585 -11.34 -9.11 -15.94
C GLU A 585 -12.55 -9.96 -15.57
N HIS A 586 -12.35 -11.14 -14.98
CA HIS A 586 -13.44 -11.98 -14.49
C HIS A 586 -14.28 -11.25 -13.43
N MET A 587 -13.66 -10.70 -12.39
CA MET A 587 -14.37 -9.98 -11.31
C MET A 587 -15.11 -8.74 -11.83
N ARG A 588 -14.44 -7.90 -12.64
CA ARG A 588 -15.05 -6.71 -13.25
C ARG A 588 -16.15 -7.07 -14.24
N SER A 589 -16.07 -8.22 -14.90
CA SER A 589 -17.15 -8.66 -15.79
C SER A 589 -18.45 -9.00 -15.05
N HIS A 590 -18.36 -9.25 -13.73
CA HIS A 590 -19.47 -9.48 -12.82
C HIS A 590 -19.79 -8.24 -11.98
N ARG A 591 -19.44 -7.05 -12.49
CA ARG A 591 -19.79 -5.77 -11.87
C ARG A 591 -21.29 -5.70 -11.60
N GLY A 592 -21.65 -5.55 -10.33
CA GLY A 592 -23.04 -5.63 -9.82
C GLY A 592 -23.18 -6.68 -8.73
N ARG A 593 -22.44 -7.79 -8.85
CA ARG A 593 -22.22 -8.75 -7.76
C ARG A 593 -20.91 -8.45 -7.03
N ASN A 594 -19.82 -8.36 -7.79
CA ASN A 594 -18.52 -7.92 -7.29
C ASN A 594 -18.42 -6.38 -7.39
N MET A 595 -17.92 -5.74 -6.34
CA MET A 595 -17.75 -4.29 -6.26
C MET A 595 -16.31 -3.85 -5.93
N GLY A 596 -15.35 -4.77 -6.02
CA GLY A 596 -13.95 -4.43 -5.86
C GLY A 596 -12.98 -5.58 -5.98
N ALA A 597 -11.79 -5.26 -6.45
CA ALA A 597 -10.64 -6.15 -6.53
C ALA A 597 -9.39 -5.37 -6.11
N ILE A 598 -8.78 -5.77 -4.99
CA ILE A 598 -7.54 -5.19 -4.45
C ILE A 598 -6.41 -6.21 -4.63
N VAL A 599 -5.44 -5.88 -5.48
CA VAL A 599 -4.30 -6.77 -5.75
C VAL A 599 -3.31 -6.75 -4.59
N TRP A 600 -2.86 -7.92 -4.17
CA TRP A 600 -1.63 -8.07 -3.39
C TRP A 600 -0.47 -8.21 -4.39
N GLN A 601 0.45 -7.25 -4.49
CA GLN A 601 0.54 -5.97 -3.77
C GLN A 601 1.01 -4.84 -4.70
N LEU A 602 0.99 -3.58 -4.25
CA LEU A 602 1.45 -2.45 -5.05
C LEU A 602 2.98 -2.41 -5.14
N ASN A 603 3.63 -2.30 -3.97
CA ASN A 603 5.02 -1.88 -3.82
C ASN A 603 5.85 -2.89 -3.01
N ASP A 604 7.18 -2.69 -2.99
CA ASP A 604 8.15 -3.50 -2.23
C ASP A 604 8.97 -2.62 -1.27
N CYS A 605 9.34 -3.18 -0.12
CA CYS A 605 10.20 -2.50 0.86
C CYS A 605 11.71 -2.67 0.62
N TRP A 606 12.10 -3.55 -0.30
CA TRP A 606 13.48 -3.90 -0.66
C TRP A 606 13.50 -4.68 -2.00
N PRO A 607 14.66 -4.88 -2.67
CA PRO A 607 14.73 -5.62 -3.92
C PRO A 607 14.39 -7.11 -3.74
N VAL A 608 13.29 -7.62 -4.29
CA VAL A 608 12.81 -8.97 -3.97
C VAL A 608 11.97 -9.59 -5.10
N ASN A 609 11.87 -10.91 -5.11
CA ASN A 609 10.82 -11.62 -5.85
C ASN A 609 9.52 -11.58 -5.03
N SER A 610 8.55 -10.77 -5.45
CA SER A 610 7.28 -10.58 -4.74
C SER A 610 6.10 -10.44 -5.70
N TRP A 611 4.94 -10.19 -5.12
CA TRP A 611 3.70 -9.90 -5.83
C TRP A 611 3.58 -8.45 -6.31
N ALA A 612 4.57 -7.59 -6.03
CA ALA A 612 4.48 -6.17 -6.31
C ALA A 612 4.36 -5.86 -7.81
N ALA A 613 3.67 -4.76 -8.11
CA ALA A 613 3.64 -4.12 -9.44
C ALA A 613 4.79 -3.11 -9.61
N ILE A 614 5.29 -2.55 -8.51
CA ILE A 614 6.41 -1.60 -8.44
C ILE A 614 7.48 -2.21 -7.53
N ASP A 615 8.68 -2.43 -8.07
CA ASP A 615 9.73 -3.12 -7.31
C ASP A 615 10.42 -2.24 -6.25
N GLY A 616 11.32 -2.84 -5.45
CA GLY A 616 11.92 -2.17 -4.28
C GLY A 616 12.81 -0.94 -4.58
N TYR A 617 13.18 -0.72 -5.84
CA TYR A 617 13.84 0.52 -6.28
C TYR A 617 12.91 1.46 -7.04
N GLY A 618 11.64 1.13 -7.11
CA GLY A 618 10.61 1.98 -7.69
C GLY A 618 10.37 1.80 -9.16
N ARG A 619 10.80 0.67 -9.75
CA ARG A 619 10.65 0.44 -11.18
C ARG A 619 9.37 -0.33 -11.48
N LEU A 620 8.68 0.10 -12.52
CA LEU A 620 7.41 -0.49 -12.94
C LEU A 620 7.65 -1.88 -13.57
N LYS A 621 7.03 -2.92 -13.02
CA LYS A 621 7.01 -4.27 -13.61
C LYS A 621 5.93 -4.37 -14.69
N PRO A 622 5.97 -5.40 -15.58
CA PRO A 622 4.88 -5.67 -16.52
C PRO A 622 3.48 -5.70 -15.90
N LEU A 623 3.38 -6.17 -14.64
CA LEU A 623 2.13 -6.14 -13.88
C LEU A 623 1.52 -4.72 -13.78
N TRP A 624 2.32 -3.68 -13.59
CA TRP A 624 1.80 -2.30 -13.50
C TRP A 624 1.06 -1.88 -14.78
N TYR A 625 1.61 -2.21 -15.95
CA TYR A 625 0.97 -1.94 -17.24
C TYR A 625 -0.29 -2.77 -17.44
N ALA A 626 -0.27 -4.03 -16.97
CA ALA A 626 -1.46 -4.88 -16.94
C ALA A 626 -2.57 -4.24 -16.10
N LEU A 627 -2.27 -3.83 -14.86
CA LEU A 627 -3.21 -3.13 -13.97
C LEU A 627 -3.80 -1.89 -14.64
N ARG A 628 -2.95 -1.06 -15.27
CA ARG A 628 -3.41 0.11 -16.00
C ARG A 628 -4.44 -0.24 -17.07
N ALA A 629 -4.21 -1.31 -17.83
CA ALA A 629 -5.14 -1.78 -18.85
C ALA A 629 -6.45 -2.34 -18.24
N VAL A 630 -6.35 -3.25 -17.28
CA VAL A 630 -7.53 -3.94 -16.72
C VAL A 630 -8.32 -3.13 -15.70
N TYR A 631 -7.75 -2.06 -15.15
CA TYR A 631 -8.46 -1.06 -14.35
C TYR A 631 -8.90 0.15 -15.15
N HIS A 632 -8.68 0.16 -16.47
CA HIS A 632 -9.16 1.25 -17.31
C HIS A 632 -10.68 1.47 -17.12
N PRO A 633 -11.17 2.72 -16.99
CA PRO A 633 -12.58 2.98 -16.71
C PRO A 633 -13.56 2.47 -17.77
N HIS A 634 -13.10 2.31 -19.00
CA HIS A 634 -13.79 1.55 -20.04
C HIS A 634 -13.02 0.26 -20.29
N LEU A 635 -13.54 -0.86 -19.81
CA LEU A 635 -12.95 -2.18 -20.06
C LEU A 635 -13.87 -2.96 -20.99
N LEU A 636 -13.30 -3.44 -22.10
CA LEU A 636 -13.93 -4.43 -22.96
C LEU A 636 -13.21 -5.76 -22.72
N THR A 637 -13.95 -6.82 -22.40
CA THR A 637 -13.39 -8.17 -22.23
C THR A 637 -14.31 -9.21 -22.87
N ILE A 638 -13.75 -10.36 -23.26
CA ILE A 638 -14.51 -11.51 -23.74
C ILE A 638 -14.46 -12.58 -22.66
N GLN A 639 -15.63 -13.00 -22.18
CA GLN A 639 -15.75 -13.89 -21.03
C GLN A 639 -16.52 -15.16 -21.38
N PRO A 640 -16.08 -16.33 -20.91
CA PRO A 640 -16.90 -17.54 -20.97
C PRO A 640 -18.22 -17.35 -20.21
N ARG A 641 -19.32 -17.81 -20.82
CA ARG A 641 -20.68 -17.77 -20.26
C ARG A 641 -21.43 -19.05 -20.65
N GLY A 642 -21.55 -19.99 -19.71
CA GLY A 642 -22.05 -21.33 -20.01
C GLY A 642 -21.19 -22.03 -21.05
N GLU A 643 -21.81 -22.55 -22.12
CA GLU A 643 -21.08 -23.19 -23.24
C GLU A 643 -20.59 -22.18 -24.31
N GLY A 644 -20.88 -20.89 -24.14
CA GLY A 644 -20.55 -19.83 -25.11
C GLY A 644 -19.65 -18.75 -24.54
N PHE A 645 -19.61 -17.63 -25.27
CA PHE A 645 -18.82 -16.44 -24.91
C PHE A 645 -19.70 -15.20 -24.97
N SER A 646 -19.39 -14.24 -24.11
CA SER A 646 -19.99 -12.91 -24.14
C SER A 646 -18.92 -11.83 -24.21
N VAL A 647 -19.20 -10.75 -24.94
CA VAL A 647 -18.46 -9.49 -24.79
C VAL A 647 -19.08 -8.73 -23.62
N ILE A 648 -18.23 -8.29 -22.70
CA ILE A 648 -18.63 -7.48 -21.54
C ILE A 648 -17.99 -6.10 -21.67
N ALA A 649 -18.83 -5.07 -21.63
CA ALA A 649 -18.41 -3.67 -21.62
C ALA A 649 -18.66 -3.09 -20.23
N VAL A 650 -17.58 -2.86 -19.48
CA VAL A 650 -17.60 -2.29 -18.13
C VAL A 650 -17.32 -0.80 -18.21
N ASN A 651 -18.19 0.02 -17.63
CA ASN A 651 -18.11 1.47 -17.66
C ASN A 651 -18.15 2.05 -16.24
N GLU A 652 -17.01 2.54 -15.76
CA GLU A 652 -16.88 3.25 -14.48
C GLU A 652 -16.89 4.78 -14.62
N ARG A 653 -17.35 5.30 -15.77
CA ARG A 653 -17.56 6.74 -15.97
C ARG A 653 -19.01 7.14 -15.68
N THR A 654 -19.19 8.42 -15.38
CA THR A 654 -20.51 9.05 -15.18
C THR A 654 -21.23 9.41 -16.48
N LEU A 655 -20.59 9.15 -17.63
CA LEU A 655 -21.17 9.27 -18.96
C LEU A 655 -21.47 7.88 -19.53
N PHE A 656 -22.41 7.82 -20.47
CA PHE A 656 -22.75 6.56 -21.15
C PHE A 656 -21.64 6.11 -22.10
N TRP A 657 -21.33 4.82 -22.13
CA TRP A 657 -20.43 4.22 -23.11
C TRP A 657 -21.21 3.31 -24.05
N ARG A 658 -21.47 3.82 -25.27
CA ARG A 658 -22.38 3.18 -26.23
C ARG A 658 -21.79 3.23 -27.63
N GLY A 659 -21.90 2.15 -28.39
CA GLY A 659 -21.31 2.08 -29.73
C GLY A 659 -21.46 0.70 -30.37
N PRO A 660 -21.20 0.59 -31.68
CA PRO A 660 -21.16 -0.70 -32.33
C PRO A 660 -20.02 -1.54 -31.75
N VAL A 661 -20.25 -2.85 -31.62
CA VAL A 661 -19.23 -3.81 -31.22
C VAL A 661 -19.03 -4.77 -32.37
N THR A 662 -17.79 -4.86 -32.87
CA THR A 662 -17.44 -5.80 -33.94
C THR A 662 -16.61 -6.93 -33.35
N ILE A 663 -17.07 -8.16 -33.53
CA ILE A 663 -16.40 -9.38 -33.10
C ILE A 663 -15.96 -10.13 -34.35
N LYS A 664 -14.67 -10.50 -34.40
CA LYS A 664 -14.08 -11.29 -35.47
C LYS A 664 -13.46 -12.55 -34.88
N ARG A 665 -13.68 -13.68 -35.54
CA ARG A 665 -12.85 -14.87 -35.36
C ARG A 665 -11.80 -14.89 -36.45
N LEU A 666 -10.54 -14.85 -36.05
CA LEU A 666 -9.39 -14.69 -36.93
C LEU A 666 -8.48 -15.90 -36.82
N ARG A 667 -7.62 -16.10 -37.81
CA ARG A 667 -6.36 -16.83 -37.65
C ARG A 667 -5.21 -15.90 -37.28
N PHE A 668 -4.12 -16.43 -36.75
CA PHE A 668 -2.91 -15.64 -36.45
C PHE A 668 -2.24 -15.02 -37.69
N ASP A 669 -2.55 -15.49 -38.90
CA ASP A 669 -2.11 -14.85 -40.15
C ASP A 669 -2.97 -13.64 -40.56
N GLY A 670 -4.00 -13.30 -39.77
CA GLY A 670 -4.93 -12.20 -40.03
C GLY A 670 -6.15 -12.58 -40.87
N THR A 671 -6.27 -13.84 -41.32
CA THR A 671 -7.44 -14.31 -42.07
C THR A 671 -8.70 -14.23 -41.22
N VAL A 672 -9.70 -13.47 -41.67
CA VAL A 672 -11.02 -13.41 -41.03
C VAL A 672 -11.83 -14.65 -41.41
N LEU A 673 -12.22 -15.45 -40.42
CA LEU A 673 -13.02 -16.67 -40.61
C LEU A 673 -14.51 -16.42 -40.40
N ALA A 674 -14.85 -15.57 -39.44
CA ALA A 674 -16.22 -15.12 -39.17
C ALA A 674 -16.20 -13.71 -38.60
N GLU A 675 -17.25 -12.95 -38.86
CA GLU A 675 -17.41 -11.57 -38.39
C GLU A 675 -18.87 -11.29 -38.07
N TRP A 676 -19.10 -10.62 -36.94
CA TRP A 676 -20.40 -10.13 -36.56
C TRP A 676 -20.28 -8.75 -35.93
N THR A 677 -21.21 -7.85 -36.29
CA THR A 677 -21.31 -6.53 -35.71
C THR A 677 -22.66 -6.38 -35.04
N HIS A 678 -22.63 -6.13 -33.73
CA HIS A 678 -23.80 -5.65 -33.02
C HIS A 678 -23.86 -4.13 -33.12
N TRP A 679 -24.97 -3.61 -33.64
CA TRP A 679 -25.09 -2.20 -34.01
C TRP A 679 -24.90 -1.24 -32.82
N ARG A 680 -25.25 -1.64 -31.59
CA ARG A 680 -25.04 -0.81 -30.39
C ARG A 680 -25.11 -1.58 -29.07
N LEU A 681 -23.96 -1.85 -28.47
CA LEU A 681 -23.89 -2.22 -27.05
C LEU A 681 -24.02 -0.96 -26.20
N CYS A 682 -24.80 -1.03 -25.11
CA CYS A 682 -25.07 0.11 -24.25
C CYS A 682 -24.65 -0.18 -22.80
N ALA A 683 -23.41 0.15 -22.44
CA ALA A 683 -23.02 0.24 -21.04
C ALA A 683 -23.52 1.57 -20.47
N ASP A 684 -24.38 1.50 -19.47
CA ASP A 684 -24.84 2.69 -18.74
C ASP A 684 -23.71 3.22 -17.83
N ARG A 685 -23.95 4.34 -17.17
CA ARG A 685 -23.01 4.95 -16.22
C ARG A 685 -22.81 4.00 -15.05
N LEU A 686 -21.56 3.78 -14.64
CA LEU A 686 -21.24 2.94 -13.47
C LEU A 686 -21.97 1.59 -13.57
N SER A 687 -21.76 0.88 -14.68
CA SER A 687 -22.44 -0.39 -14.97
C SER A 687 -21.61 -1.28 -15.89
N ALA A 688 -22.02 -2.54 -16.02
CA ALA A 688 -21.53 -3.44 -17.06
C ALA A 688 -22.68 -3.85 -17.97
N ALA A 689 -22.40 -3.97 -19.27
CA ALA A 689 -23.32 -4.50 -20.26
C ALA A 689 -22.75 -5.78 -20.89
N GLU A 690 -23.60 -6.79 -21.00
CA GLU A 690 -23.25 -8.10 -21.55
C GLU A 690 -23.89 -8.30 -22.94
N LEU A 691 -23.12 -8.88 -23.86
CA LEU A 691 -23.55 -9.24 -25.20
C LEU A 691 -23.06 -10.65 -25.57
N PRO A 692 -23.96 -11.66 -25.60
CA PRO A 692 -23.61 -12.99 -26.07
C PRO A 692 -23.10 -12.97 -27.52
N ILE A 693 -22.00 -13.69 -27.77
CA ILE A 693 -21.39 -13.83 -29.09
C ILE A 693 -22.10 -14.98 -29.83
N PRO A 694 -22.59 -14.77 -31.07
CA PRO A 694 -23.19 -15.82 -31.89
C PRO A 694 -22.27 -17.03 -32.07
N ALA A 695 -22.83 -18.23 -31.98
CA ALA A 695 -22.08 -19.49 -32.04
C ALA A 695 -21.32 -19.69 -33.37
N ASP A 696 -21.85 -19.21 -34.49
CA ASP A 696 -21.19 -19.26 -35.80
C ASP A 696 -19.91 -18.40 -35.87
N VAL A 697 -19.83 -17.36 -35.04
CA VAL A 697 -18.61 -16.58 -34.83
C VAL A 697 -17.73 -17.21 -33.76
N ALA A 698 -18.30 -17.62 -32.64
CA ALA A 698 -17.53 -18.02 -31.45
C ALA A 698 -16.97 -19.45 -31.51
N THR A 699 -17.42 -20.30 -32.44
CA THR A 699 -16.97 -21.70 -32.53
C THR A 699 -15.71 -21.82 -33.41
N PRO A 700 -14.55 -22.20 -32.86
CA PRO A 700 -13.34 -22.38 -33.64
C PRO A 700 -13.38 -23.67 -34.47
N SER A 701 -12.77 -23.64 -35.67
CA SER A 701 -12.49 -24.87 -36.44
C SER A 701 -11.15 -25.50 -36.08
N ASP A 702 -10.21 -24.69 -35.64
CA ASP A 702 -8.90 -25.05 -35.11
C ASP A 702 -8.57 -24.17 -33.90
N LYS A 703 -8.67 -24.72 -32.69
CA LYS A 703 -8.41 -23.98 -31.45
C LYS A 703 -6.97 -23.48 -31.32
N SER A 704 -6.01 -24.15 -31.98
CA SER A 704 -4.59 -23.83 -31.86
C SER A 704 -4.18 -22.61 -32.68
N ASN A 705 -4.95 -22.23 -33.70
CA ASN A 705 -4.58 -21.18 -34.65
C ASN A 705 -5.69 -20.14 -34.86
N GLU A 706 -6.68 -20.10 -33.97
CA GLU A 706 -7.79 -19.16 -34.03
C GLU A 706 -7.93 -18.36 -32.74
N LEU A 707 -8.44 -17.14 -32.84
CA LEU A 707 -8.75 -16.27 -31.71
C LEU A 707 -9.99 -15.42 -32.00
N LEU A 708 -10.64 -14.93 -30.95
CA LEU A 708 -11.65 -13.88 -31.05
C LEU A 708 -11.03 -12.52 -30.76
N VAL A 709 -11.46 -11.52 -31.54
CA VAL A 709 -11.13 -10.11 -31.32
C VAL A 709 -12.43 -9.32 -31.30
N ALA A 710 -12.74 -8.67 -30.18
CA ALA A 710 -13.85 -7.74 -30.06
C ALA A 710 -13.31 -6.31 -30.04
N THR A 711 -13.96 -5.40 -30.76
CA THR A 711 -13.60 -3.98 -30.83
C THR A 711 -14.82 -3.11 -30.57
N MET A 712 -14.65 -2.10 -29.72
CA MET A 712 -15.65 -1.09 -29.43
C MET A 712 -14.94 0.25 -29.21
N HIS A 713 -15.14 1.20 -30.13
CA HIS A 713 -14.37 2.45 -30.19
C HIS A 713 -12.86 2.19 -30.28
N ASP A 714 -12.10 2.61 -29.28
CA ASP A 714 -10.66 2.42 -29.10
C ASP A 714 -10.31 1.17 -28.28
N SER A 715 -11.30 0.53 -27.64
CA SER A 715 -11.10 -0.65 -26.81
C SER A 715 -11.09 -1.92 -27.65
N THR A 716 -10.13 -2.80 -27.37
CA THR A 716 -9.98 -4.12 -28.03
C THR A 716 -9.84 -5.20 -26.97
N ALA A 717 -10.55 -6.31 -27.15
CA ALA A 717 -10.46 -7.49 -26.31
C ALA A 717 -10.05 -8.71 -27.16
N PHE A 718 -9.16 -9.54 -26.61
CA PHE A 718 -8.70 -10.77 -27.25
C PHE A 718 -9.15 -11.97 -26.42
N TYR A 719 -9.53 -13.06 -27.09
CA TYR A 719 -9.77 -14.35 -26.44
C TYR A 719 -9.13 -15.49 -27.24
N TYR A 720 -8.38 -16.33 -26.55
CA TYR A 720 -7.67 -17.47 -27.12
C TYR A 720 -8.38 -18.76 -26.71
N PHE A 721 -8.54 -19.71 -27.65
CA PHE A 721 -9.33 -20.93 -27.41
C PHE A 721 -8.59 -22.05 -26.67
N THR A 722 -7.29 -21.88 -26.46
CA THR A 722 -6.42 -22.80 -25.71
C THR A 722 -5.21 -22.03 -25.16
N GLU A 723 -4.48 -22.64 -24.22
CA GLU A 723 -3.28 -22.08 -23.60
C GLU A 723 -2.11 -21.92 -24.58
N ASP A 724 -1.14 -21.04 -24.26
CA ASP A 724 -0.07 -20.69 -25.21
C ASP A 724 0.80 -21.87 -25.64
N ILE A 725 0.98 -22.86 -24.77
CA ILE A 725 1.72 -24.08 -25.09
C ILE A 725 1.07 -24.90 -26.22
N ASP A 726 -0.23 -24.72 -26.43
CA ASP A 726 -1.02 -25.39 -27.47
C ASP A 726 -1.33 -24.47 -28.66
N LEU A 727 -0.98 -23.18 -28.57
CA LEU A 727 -1.15 -22.23 -29.66
C LEU A 727 -0.05 -22.41 -30.72
N ALA A 728 -0.44 -22.44 -31.98
CA ALA A 728 0.44 -22.41 -33.13
C ALA A 728 0.93 -20.97 -33.41
N LEU A 729 1.53 -20.32 -32.40
CA LEU A 729 2.02 -18.95 -32.51
C LEU A 729 3.10 -18.87 -33.62
N PRO A 730 2.97 -17.94 -34.59
CA PRO A 730 3.97 -17.82 -35.65
C PRO A 730 5.29 -17.27 -35.10
N GLU A 731 6.39 -17.53 -35.79
CA GLU A 731 7.67 -16.86 -35.49
C GLU A 731 7.49 -15.34 -35.60
N PRO A 732 7.99 -14.56 -34.63
CA PRO A 732 7.76 -13.12 -34.61
C PRO A 732 8.51 -12.45 -35.76
N LYS A 733 7.76 -11.80 -36.65
CA LYS A 733 8.27 -10.98 -37.75
C LYS A 733 7.71 -9.58 -37.61
N PHE A 734 8.58 -8.59 -37.62
CA PHE A 734 8.23 -7.20 -37.46
C PHE A 734 9.35 -6.30 -37.97
N SER A 735 9.00 -5.04 -38.24
CA SER A 735 9.95 -3.96 -38.40
C SER A 735 9.90 -3.03 -37.19
N LEU A 736 11.05 -2.50 -36.80
CA LEU A 736 11.18 -1.57 -35.68
C LEU A 736 11.97 -0.34 -36.15
N THR A 737 11.43 0.84 -35.86
CA THR A 737 12.09 2.13 -36.12
C THR A 737 12.20 2.94 -34.84
N VAL A 738 13.26 3.73 -34.74
CA VAL A 738 13.56 4.54 -33.56
C VAL A 738 13.80 5.97 -34.01
N GLU A 739 13.04 6.90 -33.46
CA GLU A 739 13.13 8.32 -33.75
C GLU A 739 13.30 9.09 -32.45
N ARG A 740 14.20 10.07 -32.43
CA ARG A 740 14.36 10.95 -31.27
C ARG A 740 13.13 11.89 -31.18
N ALA A 741 12.55 12.02 -29.99
CA ALA A 741 11.42 12.90 -29.70
C ALA A 741 11.72 13.68 -28.41
N ASP A 742 12.34 14.86 -28.54
CA ASP A 742 12.81 15.69 -27.43
C ASP A 742 13.72 14.91 -26.44
N GLU A 743 13.30 14.79 -25.18
CA GLU A 743 13.97 14.04 -24.10
C GLU A 743 13.64 12.54 -24.12
N SER A 744 12.81 12.10 -25.07
CA SER A 744 12.35 10.71 -25.22
C SER A 744 12.67 10.15 -26.61
N TRP A 745 12.34 8.89 -26.81
CA TRP A 745 12.49 8.15 -28.05
C TRP A 745 11.15 7.55 -28.44
N LYS A 746 10.78 7.74 -29.69
CA LYS A 746 9.62 7.11 -30.30
C LYS A 746 10.07 5.80 -30.94
N VAL A 747 9.63 4.67 -30.39
CA VAL A 747 9.94 3.32 -30.88
C VAL A 747 8.69 2.76 -31.56
N THR A 748 8.69 2.69 -32.88
CA THR A 748 7.54 2.18 -33.64
C THR A 748 7.79 0.73 -34.03
N VAL A 749 6.92 -0.17 -33.56
CA VAL A 749 6.89 -1.59 -33.94
C VAL A 749 5.75 -1.81 -34.92
N ALA A 750 6.04 -2.35 -36.10
CA ALA A 750 5.05 -2.74 -37.09
C ALA A 750 5.10 -4.25 -37.32
N ALA A 751 3.99 -4.93 -37.00
CA ALA A 751 3.87 -6.37 -37.00
C ALA A 751 3.69 -6.92 -38.42
N GLU A 752 4.54 -7.86 -38.83
CA GLU A 752 4.39 -8.63 -40.08
C GLU A 752 3.76 -10.00 -39.84
N SER A 753 3.92 -10.55 -38.62
CA SER A 753 3.18 -11.70 -38.09
C SER A 753 2.33 -11.27 -36.89
N PHE A 754 1.49 -12.15 -36.37
CA PHE A 754 0.87 -11.94 -35.06
C PHE A 754 1.94 -11.87 -33.97
N LEU A 755 1.87 -10.85 -33.12
CA LEU A 755 2.77 -10.64 -31.98
C LEU A 755 1.93 -10.53 -30.71
N LYS A 756 2.05 -11.51 -29.82
CA LYS A 756 1.29 -11.55 -28.56
C LYS A 756 2.11 -11.00 -27.41
N ASP A 757 1.53 -10.06 -26.67
CA ASP A 757 2.08 -9.46 -25.45
C ASP A 757 3.52 -8.93 -25.60
N ILE A 758 3.71 -7.96 -26.50
CA ILE A 758 4.99 -7.30 -26.73
C ILE A 758 5.40 -6.51 -25.48
N CYS A 759 6.61 -6.78 -24.99
CA CYS A 759 7.28 -6.03 -23.94
C CYS A 759 8.66 -5.56 -24.44
N LEU A 760 9.00 -4.30 -24.18
CA LEU A 760 10.35 -3.77 -24.39
C LEU A 760 11.01 -3.52 -23.03
N PHE A 761 11.93 -4.41 -22.63
CA PHE A 761 12.65 -4.32 -21.36
C PHE A 761 13.81 -3.32 -21.45
N VAL A 762 13.46 -2.04 -21.51
CA VAL A 762 14.42 -0.93 -21.68
C VAL A 762 15.36 -0.76 -20.48
N ASP A 763 14.97 -1.26 -19.31
CA ASP A 763 15.80 -1.30 -18.09
C ASP A 763 17.06 -2.16 -18.27
N ARG A 764 17.06 -3.09 -19.23
CA ARG A 764 18.24 -3.87 -19.64
C ARG A 764 19.28 -3.04 -20.38
N LEU A 765 18.91 -1.86 -20.88
CA LEU A 765 19.80 -0.94 -21.57
C LEU A 765 20.37 0.11 -20.63
N HIS A 766 19.52 0.64 -19.74
CA HIS A 766 19.91 1.59 -18.70
C HIS A 766 18.95 1.47 -17.51
N PRO A 767 19.42 1.46 -16.25
CA PRO A 767 18.56 1.23 -15.09
C PRO A 767 17.48 2.29 -14.85
N ASP A 768 17.68 3.50 -15.38
CA ASP A 768 16.72 4.60 -15.30
C ASP A 768 15.94 4.80 -16.62
N ALA A 769 16.02 3.86 -17.56
CA ALA A 769 15.19 3.91 -18.75
C ALA A 769 13.77 3.47 -18.41
N GLU A 770 12.80 4.21 -18.94
CA GLU A 770 11.37 3.99 -18.71
C GLU A 770 10.64 3.91 -20.03
N ILE A 771 9.50 3.22 -20.03
CA ILE A 771 8.64 3.05 -21.18
C ILE A 771 7.20 3.35 -20.78
N ASP A 772 6.42 3.86 -21.73
CA ASP A 772 5.03 4.22 -21.50
C ASP A 772 4.06 3.04 -21.58
N ASP A 773 4.35 1.97 -22.33
CA ASP A 773 3.44 0.84 -22.52
C ASP A 773 4.15 -0.53 -22.62
N MET A 774 3.44 -1.59 -22.24
CA MET A 774 3.88 -3.00 -22.34
C MET A 774 2.67 -3.93 -22.51
N LEU A 775 2.93 -5.20 -22.84
CA LEU A 775 1.92 -6.25 -23.03
C LEU A 775 0.98 -5.96 -24.23
N VAL A 776 1.51 -5.31 -25.26
CA VAL A 776 0.72 -4.93 -26.46
C VAL A 776 0.63 -6.11 -27.42
N THR A 777 -0.59 -6.52 -27.80
CA THR A 777 -0.82 -7.54 -28.83
C THR A 777 -1.14 -6.90 -30.19
N LEU A 778 -0.45 -7.33 -31.25
CA LEU A 778 -0.62 -6.81 -32.61
C LEU A 778 -0.95 -7.93 -33.62
N LEU A 779 -1.99 -7.69 -34.42
CA LEU A 779 -2.29 -8.48 -35.62
C LEU A 779 -1.35 -8.11 -36.78
N PRO A 780 -1.14 -9.00 -37.77
CA PRO A 780 -0.38 -8.69 -38.97
C PRO A 780 -0.85 -7.40 -39.64
N GLY A 781 0.09 -6.51 -39.96
CA GLY A 781 -0.16 -5.21 -40.59
C GLY A 781 -0.49 -4.08 -39.61
N GLN A 782 -0.64 -4.36 -38.30
CA GLN A 782 -0.81 -3.34 -37.27
C GLN A 782 0.55 -2.81 -36.79
N GLY A 783 0.54 -1.63 -36.18
CA GLY A 783 1.71 -1.07 -35.52
C GLY A 783 1.35 -0.32 -34.24
N HIS A 784 2.33 -0.22 -33.36
CA HIS A 784 2.22 0.50 -32.10
C HIS A 784 3.48 1.34 -31.88
N VAL A 785 3.31 2.45 -31.16
CA VAL A 785 4.38 3.39 -30.84
C VAL A 785 4.57 3.38 -29.34
N PHE A 786 5.76 2.96 -28.91
CA PHE A 786 6.20 3.08 -27.53
C PHE A 786 7.02 4.35 -27.36
N MET A 787 6.76 5.11 -26.30
CA MET A 787 7.58 6.23 -25.87
C MET A 787 8.55 5.75 -24.79
N VAL A 788 9.85 5.89 -25.07
CA VAL A 788 10.92 5.47 -24.17
C VAL A 788 11.71 6.68 -23.70
N ARG A 789 11.78 6.89 -22.39
CA ARG A 789 12.71 7.85 -21.78
C ARG A 789 14.01 7.15 -21.45
N SER A 790 15.14 7.70 -21.89
CA SER A 790 16.45 7.10 -21.63
C SER A 790 17.57 8.14 -21.69
N LEU A 791 18.57 7.97 -20.81
CA LEU A 791 19.78 8.80 -20.77
C LEU A 791 20.82 8.40 -21.83
N ILE A 792 20.66 7.24 -22.46
CA ILE A 792 21.56 6.75 -23.51
C ILE A 792 20.90 6.82 -24.89
N GLU A 793 21.71 6.74 -25.93
CA GLU A 793 21.19 6.60 -27.28
C GLU A 793 20.56 5.22 -27.50
N LEU A 794 19.39 5.21 -28.13
CA LEU A 794 18.68 4.00 -28.48
C LEU A 794 18.78 3.76 -29.98
N ASP A 795 19.05 2.51 -30.36
CA ASP A 795 19.10 2.09 -31.74
C ASP A 795 18.17 0.91 -32.01
N ALA A 796 17.67 0.82 -33.24
CA ALA A 796 16.68 -0.18 -33.61
C ALA A 796 17.20 -1.62 -33.49
N LYS A 797 18.50 -1.84 -33.73
CA LYS A 797 19.09 -3.19 -33.67
C LYS A 797 19.08 -3.71 -32.24
N THR A 798 19.52 -2.89 -31.29
CA THR A 798 19.53 -3.26 -29.87
C THR A 798 18.10 -3.46 -29.34
N LEU A 799 17.19 -2.53 -29.64
CA LEU A 799 15.79 -2.60 -29.18
C LEU A 799 15.01 -3.77 -29.78
N SER A 800 15.36 -4.25 -30.98
CA SER A 800 14.71 -5.40 -31.62
C SER A 800 15.26 -6.78 -31.19
N SER A 801 16.35 -6.80 -30.41
CA SER A 801 17.03 -8.04 -30.04
C SER A 801 16.57 -8.59 -28.69
N VAL A 802 16.60 -9.92 -28.54
CA VAL A 802 16.48 -10.59 -27.23
C VAL A 802 17.74 -10.25 -26.41
N PRO A 803 17.63 -9.93 -25.11
CA PRO A 803 16.42 -10.01 -24.27
C PRO A 803 15.62 -8.71 -24.12
N VAL A 804 15.86 -7.67 -24.92
CA VAL A 804 15.19 -6.37 -24.83
C VAL A 804 13.78 -6.44 -25.41
N PHE A 805 13.64 -6.86 -26.67
CA PHE A 805 12.35 -7.17 -27.27
C PHE A 805 11.91 -8.55 -26.82
N ARG A 806 10.77 -8.63 -26.13
CA ARG A 806 10.13 -9.90 -25.80
C ARG A 806 8.67 -9.92 -26.25
N CYS A 807 8.20 -11.08 -26.68
CA CYS A 807 6.78 -11.38 -26.87
C CYS A 807 6.55 -12.88 -26.62
N ALA A 808 5.30 -13.28 -26.37
CA ALA A 808 4.98 -14.67 -26.06
C ALA A 808 5.41 -15.64 -27.18
N ASN A 809 5.39 -15.21 -28.45
CA ASN A 809 5.83 -16.00 -29.61
C ASN A 809 7.30 -16.50 -29.54
N GLN A 810 8.12 -15.94 -28.66
CA GLN A 810 9.53 -16.30 -28.53
C GLN A 810 9.78 -17.40 -27.48
N LEU A 811 8.84 -17.63 -26.56
CA LEU A 811 8.92 -18.73 -25.61
C LEU A 811 8.67 -20.04 -26.38
N ARG A 812 9.54 -21.05 -26.21
CA ARG A 812 9.48 -22.33 -26.92
C ARG A 812 9.77 -23.50 -26.01
#